data_AF-A0A518B0W7-F1
#
_entry.id   AF-A0A518B0W7-F1
#
_cell.length_a   1.000
_cell.length_b   1.000
_cell.length_c   1.000
_cell.angle_alpha   90.00
_cell.angle_beta   90.00
_cell.angle_gamma   90.00
#
_symmetry.space_group_name_H-M   'P 1'
#
loop_
_entity.id
_entity.type
_entity.pdbx_description
1 polymer ?
#
loop_
_entity_poly.entity_id
_entity_poly.type
_entity_poly.pdbx_seq_one_letter_code
_entity_poly.pdbx_strand_id
1 'polypeptide(L)'
;MKEFFIKYGEKLALGVVALLAIWCFYGAVTKEPYERIPQDFANATDRAEKNVENSPVTVDEDMVAPDFNELVATTTKPIDGSQYQYATRWMRPFDFGQNFRGEPALYPPEAVQVRANRGSIHLFDTDENGKRLTKRVKAEDAQGFVKEDEEQMAALARAGRMVGGMAGMEASPEMAMGGGFLESMQQMSMYDSGMMGQYSDMMGYGSEYPGMLPEEMGMMPSAPQRAPQTLIGGGQRRTIVTQDMLEKKKETKKTDPRTRRRRSAKEEEKEDFVEVYVDGLRGKRWVEILAEYPHQEQIKEYVKALREGAQEVGLRYALAEVERSELGPDYKWGPFKPIDVEAQLEVSKNAVAYLPETFPQVVMKGLAMNLPWVTSSFMPHLTSEAFENPEMAEYTPEELDPLSAELKKREDVAGGRFSRGKAKVPQGMMGRPGMMPEEDMVGSRPMRQPLGRGGRPAGPGFGNPGFGSRGQRGMEGMPPEGMAEMEIFDNRSEVEKAMIRFWDFTVQPGGRYKYRIRVKALNPNLKRADVADPTFATKEFLVGPWSEPSEEVYVEPDVNWFASAKHATSSNERANIEVHYWYPAMGEWITKDIFHKPGDIIGLSNGQNKSNEVIVWDPEERVQNVEEKTLVDEFNTQTIVLDLDGGRRREKLASQPISFVMPREVIAVNAHGDIIRRDSEQDDLDETRELIAQNYESMLEDIRGEMEPELEMTEEELMMLEEQMMMEEGSRLRGRNMRGRGRGSEEGSGPIDPLERLRQMRRKGGS
;
A
#
# COMPACT_ATOMS: atom_id res chain seq x y z
N MET A 1 -21.06 8.33 -33.06
CA MET A 1 -19.99 7.38 -33.44
C MET A 1 -20.11 5.99 -32.81
N LYS A 2 -20.42 5.84 -31.51
CA LYS A 2 -20.54 4.51 -30.86
C LYS A 2 -21.57 3.57 -31.52
N GLU A 3 -22.73 4.09 -31.94
CA GLU A 3 -23.77 3.25 -32.59
C GLU A 3 -23.38 2.70 -33.97
N PHE A 4 -22.50 3.41 -34.69
CA PHE A 4 -22.01 2.95 -35.99
C PHE A 4 -21.08 1.75 -35.84
N PHE A 5 -20.17 1.79 -34.86
CA PHE A 5 -19.28 0.66 -34.55
C PHE A 5 -20.05 -0.55 -34.01
N ILE A 6 -21.13 -0.34 -33.24
CA ILE A 6 -21.97 -1.45 -32.75
C ILE A 6 -22.75 -2.11 -33.91
N LYS A 7 -23.28 -1.33 -34.87
CA LYS A 7 -24.07 -1.89 -35.98
C LYS A 7 -23.24 -2.48 -37.12
N TYR A 8 -22.01 -2.00 -37.32
CA TYR A 8 -21.21 -2.35 -38.50
C TYR A 8 -19.81 -2.91 -38.18
N GLY A 9 -19.39 -2.95 -36.91
CA GLY A 9 -18.07 -3.42 -36.50
C GLY A 9 -17.77 -4.86 -36.94
N GLU A 10 -18.77 -5.74 -36.87
CA GLU A 10 -18.63 -7.14 -37.30
C GLU A 10 -18.31 -7.25 -38.81
N LYS A 11 -19.00 -6.47 -39.66
CA LYS A 11 -18.77 -6.47 -41.12
C LYS A 11 -17.39 -5.93 -41.48
N LEU A 12 -16.89 -4.98 -40.70
CA LEU A 12 -15.58 -4.37 -40.89
C LEU A 12 -14.46 -5.34 -40.49
N ALA A 13 -14.61 -6.05 -39.36
CA ALA A 13 -13.69 -7.11 -38.94
C ALA A 13 -13.61 -8.24 -39.97
N LEU A 14 -14.76 -8.67 -40.51
CA LEU A 14 -14.82 -9.72 -41.53
C LEU A 14 -14.15 -9.30 -42.84
N GLY A 15 -14.24 -8.02 -43.21
CA GLY A 15 -13.54 -7.43 -44.35
C GLY A 15 -12.02 -7.44 -44.20
N VAL A 16 -11.49 -7.14 -43.00
CA VAL A 16 -10.04 -7.17 -42.73
C VAL A 16 -9.48 -8.59 -42.79
N VAL A 17 -10.20 -9.57 -42.25
CA VAL A 17 -9.79 -10.98 -42.32
C VAL A 17 -9.75 -11.48 -43.76
N ALA A 18 -10.73 -11.10 -44.59
CA ALA A 18 -10.74 -11.45 -46.01
C ALA A 18 -9.54 -10.85 -46.77
N LEU A 19 -9.17 -9.61 -46.48
CA LEU A 19 -8.00 -8.96 -47.06
C LEU A 19 -6.67 -9.64 -46.67
N LEU A 20 -6.51 -10.01 -45.39
CA LEU A 20 -5.34 -10.76 -44.93
C LEU A 20 -5.24 -12.13 -45.60
N ALA A 21 -6.36 -12.83 -45.78
CA ALA A 21 -6.37 -14.10 -46.50
C ALA A 21 -5.92 -13.94 -47.96
N ILE A 22 -6.42 -12.92 -48.67
CA ILE A 22 -6.00 -12.61 -50.05
C ILE A 22 -4.51 -12.29 -50.11
N TRP A 23 -3.97 -11.54 -49.14
CA TRP A 23 -2.55 -11.22 -49.09
C TRP A 23 -1.67 -12.45 -48.87
N CYS A 24 -2.09 -13.37 -47.98
CA CYS A 24 -1.41 -14.65 -47.79
C CYS A 24 -1.44 -15.53 -49.05
N PHE A 25 -2.58 -15.59 -49.74
CA PHE A 25 -2.69 -16.32 -51.02
C PHE A 25 -1.79 -15.71 -52.11
N TYR A 26 -1.75 -14.38 -52.19
CA TYR A 26 -0.86 -13.69 -53.13
C TYR A 26 0.61 -14.03 -52.84
N GLY A 27 1.04 -13.93 -51.58
CA GLY A 27 2.40 -14.27 -51.17
C GLY A 27 2.78 -15.74 -51.43
N ALA A 28 1.83 -16.65 -51.32
CA ALA A 28 2.03 -18.07 -51.63
C ALA A 28 2.18 -18.32 -53.14
N VAL A 29 1.45 -17.61 -53.99
CA VAL A 29 1.50 -17.76 -55.45
C VAL A 29 2.72 -17.06 -56.06
N THR A 30 3.23 -15.98 -55.43
CA THR A 30 4.39 -15.23 -55.95
C THR A 30 5.75 -15.81 -55.56
N LYS A 31 5.83 -16.75 -54.61
CA LYS A 31 7.11 -17.40 -54.28
C LYS A 31 7.47 -18.38 -55.40
N GLU A 32 8.61 -18.11 -56.05
CA GLU A 32 9.16 -19.01 -57.06
C GLU A 32 9.35 -20.41 -56.44
N PRO A 33 8.81 -21.47 -57.06
CA PRO A 33 8.96 -22.83 -56.55
C PRO A 33 10.45 -23.18 -56.47
N TYR A 34 10.83 -23.85 -55.38
CA TYR A 34 12.21 -24.26 -55.14
C TYR A 34 12.61 -25.37 -56.13
N GLU A 35 13.06 -24.98 -57.31
CA GLU A 35 13.52 -25.87 -58.38
C GLU A 35 14.93 -26.40 -58.09
N ARG A 36 15.07 -27.30 -57.12
CA ARG A 36 16.23 -28.20 -57.10
C ARG A 36 15.84 -29.50 -57.76
N ILE A 37 16.33 -29.71 -58.97
CA ILE A 37 16.13 -30.95 -59.72
C ILE A 37 17.06 -32.00 -59.08
N PRO A 38 16.63 -33.26 -58.89
CA PRO A 38 17.48 -34.30 -58.30
C PRO A 38 18.86 -34.47 -58.96
N GLN A 39 19.00 -34.08 -60.23
CA GLN A 39 20.28 -34.06 -60.95
C GLN A 39 21.30 -33.06 -60.38
N ASP A 40 20.86 -31.95 -59.77
CA ASP A 40 21.78 -30.99 -59.15
C ASP A 40 22.46 -31.58 -57.91
N PHE A 41 21.78 -32.48 -57.20
CA PHE A 41 22.40 -33.21 -56.10
C PHE A 41 23.43 -34.21 -56.61
N ALA A 42 23.13 -34.96 -57.68
CA ALA A 42 24.08 -35.87 -58.29
C ALA A 42 25.36 -35.14 -58.77
N ASN A 43 25.18 -34.01 -59.45
CA ASN A 43 26.27 -33.15 -59.93
C ASN A 43 27.12 -32.57 -58.78
N ALA A 44 26.50 -32.28 -57.63
CA ALA A 44 27.20 -31.79 -56.45
C ALA A 44 28.06 -32.88 -55.79
N THR A 45 27.56 -34.12 -55.69
CA THR A 45 28.35 -35.27 -55.23
C THR A 45 29.50 -35.60 -56.17
N ASP A 46 29.28 -35.61 -57.48
CA ASP A 46 30.34 -35.88 -58.47
C ASP A 46 31.46 -34.82 -58.42
N ARG A 47 31.12 -33.55 -58.13
CA ARG A 47 32.12 -32.50 -57.90
C ARG A 47 32.92 -32.72 -56.62
N ALA A 48 32.27 -33.18 -55.55
CA ALA A 48 32.95 -33.48 -54.30
C ALA A 48 33.92 -34.67 -54.47
N GLU A 49 33.50 -35.71 -55.18
CA GLU A 49 34.33 -36.90 -55.46
C GLU A 49 35.53 -36.54 -56.35
N LYS A 50 35.32 -35.78 -57.43
CA LYS A 50 36.41 -35.26 -58.26
C LYS A 50 37.38 -34.36 -57.49
N ASN A 51 36.92 -33.60 -56.50
CA ASN A 51 37.81 -32.79 -55.67
C ASN A 51 38.67 -33.64 -54.73
N VAL A 52 38.16 -34.79 -54.28
CA VAL A 52 38.94 -35.76 -53.49
C VAL A 52 39.97 -36.46 -54.38
N GLU A 53 39.57 -36.90 -55.59
CA GLU A 53 40.48 -37.55 -56.55
C GLU A 53 41.58 -36.61 -57.08
N ASN A 54 41.26 -35.34 -57.29
CA ASN A 54 42.22 -34.35 -57.80
C ASN A 54 43.02 -33.64 -56.71
N SER A 55 42.81 -33.98 -55.44
CA SER A 55 43.64 -33.46 -54.35
C SER A 55 45.00 -34.17 -54.41
N PRO A 56 46.09 -33.48 -54.78
CA PRO A 56 47.40 -34.13 -54.85
C PRO A 56 47.82 -34.53 -53.44
N VAL A 57 47.93 -35.83 -53.20
CA VAL A 57 48.61 -36.36 -52.02
C VAL A 57 50.07 -35.94 -52.17
N THR A 58 50.46 -34.86 -51.49
CA THR A 58 51.85 -34.48 -51.32
C THR A 58 52.48 -35.49 -50.39
N VAL A 59 53.01 -36.57 -50.97
CA VAL A 59 53.93 -37.47 -50.27
C VAL A 59 55.27 -36.74 -50.25
N ASP A 60 55.64 -36.18 -49.10
CA ASP A 60 56.98 -35.66 -48.88
C ASP A 60 57.98 -36.81 -49.13
N GLU A 61 58.79 -36.69 -50.18
CA GLU A 61 59.75 -37.71 -50.64
C GLU A 61 60.95 -37.92 -49.69
N ASP A 62 60.98 -37.26 -48.53
CA ASP A 62 62.04 -37.38 -47.52
C ASP A 62 61.68 -38.32 -46.34
N MET A 63 60.60 -39.10 -46.42
CA MET A 63 60.34 -40.16 -45.42
C MET A 63 61.25 -41.38 -45.66
N VAL A 64 62.51 -41.26 -45.28
CA VAL A 64 63.38 -42.41 -45.00
C VAL A 64 62.69 -43.23 -43.92
N ALA A 65 62.28 -44.46 -44.25
CA ALA A 65 61.66 -45.38 -43.30
C ALA A 65 62.60 -45.50 -42.08
N PRO A 66 62.21 -44.98 -40.90
CA PRO A 66 63.11 -44.94 -39.78
C PRO A 66 63.39 -46.38 -39.32
N ASP A 67 64.63 -46.64 -38.92
CA ASP A 67 65.05 -47.95 -38.46
C ASP A 67 64.23 -48.35 -37.23
N PHE A 68 63.26 -49.25 -37.46
CA PHE A 68 62.29 -49.65 -36.45
C PHE A 68 62.96 -50.24 -35.20
N ASN A 69 64.17 -50.80 -35.34
CA ASN A 69 64.89 -51.34 -34.19
C ASN A 69 65.48 -50.24 -33.30
N GLU A 70 65.93 -49.13 -33.89
CA GLU A 70 66.46 -47.99 -33.13
C GLU A 70 65.33 -47.19 -32.47
N LEU A 71 64.18 -47.09 -33.14
CA LEU A 71 62.93 -46.54 -32.60
C LEU A 71 62.40 -47.35 -31.40
N VAL A 72 62.40 -48.69 -31.47
CA VAL A 72 61.96 -49.52 -30.34
C VAL A 72 62.91 -49.39 -29.14
N ALA A 73 64.22 -49.28 -29.39
CA ALA A 73 65.23 -49.08 -28.34
C ALA A 73 65.19 -47.68 -27.69
N THR A 74 64.76 -46.64 -28.42
CA THR A 74 64.50 -45.31 -27.86
C THR A 74 63.15 -45.23 -27.14
N THR A 75 62.12 -45.92 -27.63
CA THR A 75 60.76 -45.89 -27.06
C THR A 75 60.63 -46.70 -25.76
N THR A 76 61.53 -47.65 -25.52
CA THR A 76 61.54 -48.47 -24.28
C THR A 76 62.31 -47.84 -23.11
N LYS A 77 62.98 -46.71 -23.30
CA LYS A 77 63.49 -45.93 -22.17
C LYS A 77 62.30 -45.36 -21.39
N PRO A 78 62.26 -45.46 -20.05
CA PRO A 78 61.19 -44.86 -19.26
C PRO A 78 61.16 -43.37 -19.57
N ILE A 79 60.10 -42.98 -20.28
CA ILE A 79 59.91 -41.62 -20.75
C ILE A 79 59.81 -40.73 -19.51
N ASP A 80 60.69 -39.72 -19.43
CA ASP A 80 60.65 -38.74 -18.35
C ASP A 80 59.34 -37.96 -18.48
N GLY A 81 58.38 -38.27 -17.61
CA GLY A 81 57.04 -37.69 -17.62
C GLY A 81 57.05 -36.16 -17.46
N SER A 82 58.15 -35.56 -17.02
CA SER A 82 58.31 -34.11 -16.96
C SER A 82 58.40 -33.46 -18.35
N GLN A 83 58.90 -34.17 -19.38
CA GLN A 83 58.98 -33.67 -20.76
C GLN A 83 57.65 -33.76 -21.51
N TYR A 84 56.72 -34.58 -21.00
CA TYR A 84 55.36 -34.75 -21.51
C TYR A 84 54.32 -34.06 -20.62
N GLN A 85 54.77 -33.38 -19.55
CA GLN A 85 53.98 -32.31 -18.97
C GLN A 85 53.96 -31.20 -20.00
N TYR A 86 52.83 -31.06 -20.67
CA TYR A 86 52.55 -29.92 -21.52
C TYR A 86 52.82 -28.65 -20.71
N ALA A 87 53.70 -27.78 -21.23
CA ALA A 87 54.03 -26.50 -20.61
C ALA A 87 52.77 -25.68 -20.31
N THR A 88 51.73 -25.88 -21.12
CA THR A 88 50.36 -25.48 -20.91
C THR A 88 49.55 -26.66 -20.37
N ARG A 89 49.00 -26.52 -19.16
CA ARG A 89 47.99 -27.43 -18.62
C ARG A 89 46.90 -27.63 -19.70
N TRP A 90 46.53 -28.87 -20.01
CA TRP A 90 45.40 -29.17 -20.90
C TRP A 90 44.11 -28.64 -20.27
N MET A 91 43.86 -27.36 -20.49
CA MET A 91 42.57 -26.75 -20.31
C MET A 91 41.81 -27.04 -21.60
N ARG A 92 40.61 -27.60 -21.48
CA ARG A 92 39.77 -27.84 -22.65
C ARG A 92 39.51 -26.48 -23.30
N PRO A 93 39.26 -26.37 -24.61
CA PRO A 93 38.81 -25.12 -25.22
C PRO A 93 37.54 -24.55 -24.56
N PHE A 94 36.78 -25.37 -23.82
CA PHE A 94 35.66 -24.94 -22.96
C PHE A 94 36.09 -24.26 -21.65
N ASP A 95 37.35 -24.37 -21.23
CA ASP A 95 37.91 -23.80 -20.00
C ASP A 95 38.52 -22.40 -20.23
N PHE A 96 38.82 -22.03 -21.49
CA PHE A 96 39.19 -20.67 -21.84
C PHE A 96 37.95 -19.85 -22.19
N GLY A 97 37.44 -19.11 -21.20
CA GLY A 97 36.28 -18.25 -21.38
C GLY A 97 34.96 -18.93 -21.03
N GLN A 98 34.96 -19.87 -20.07
CA GLN A 98 33.72 -20.29 -19.38
C GLN A 98 32.90 -19.03 -19.09
N ASN A 99 31.61 -19.10 -19.47
CA ASN A 99 30.61 -18.06 -19.28
C ASN A 99 30.30 -17.85 -17.81
N PHE A 100 31.33 -17.58 -17.01
CA PHE A 100 31.18 -17.30 -15.60
C PHE A 100 30.31 -16.07 -15.44
N ARG A 101 29.30 -16.24 -14.58
CA ARG A 101 28.38 -15.17 -14.21
C ARG A 101 29.15 -14.09 -13.45
N GLY A 102 29.02 -12.85 -13.90
CA GLY A 102 29.44 -11.66 -13.16
C GLY A 102 28.42 -11.26 -12.10
N GLU A 103 28.80 -10.33 -11.23
CA GLU A 103 27.89 -9.65 -10.32
C GLU A 103 27.22 -8.48 -11.08
N PRO A 104 25.89 -8.50 -11.27
CA PRO A 104 25.22 -7.40 -11.94
C PRO A 104 25.26 -6.12 -11.08
N ALA A 105 25.56 -4.99 -11.69
CA ALA A 105 25.47 -3.70 -11.04
C ALA A 105 24.00 -3.25 -10.95
N LEU A 106 23.60 -2.66 -9.84
CA LEU A 106 22.29 -2.01 -9.68
C LEU A 106 22.40 -0.52 -10.00
N TYR A 107 21.42 0.02 -10.73
CA TYR A 107 21.33 1.45 -11.00
C TYR A 107 20.77 2.24 -9.81
N PRO A 108 21.14 3.52 -9.62
CA PRO A 108 20.49 4.38 -8.65
C PRO A 108 19.05 4.71 -9.10
N PRO A 109 18.10 4.90 -8.17
CA PRO A 109 16.83 5.54 -8.49
C PRO A 109 17.03 6.97 -9.00
N GLU A 110 16.15 7.39 -9.91
CA GLU A 110 16.13 8.70 -10.55
C GLU A 110 14.87 9.48 -10.15
N ALA A 111 14.90 10.80 -10.39
CA ALA A 111 13.73 11.69 -10.23
C ALA A 111 12.99 11.53 -8.89
N VAL A 112 13.73 11.59 -7.77
CA VAL A 112 13.12 11.46 -6.43
C VAL A 112 12.25 12.67 -6.12
N GLN A 113 10.94 12.45 -6.06
CA GLN A 113 9.92 13.42 -5.71
C GLN A 113 9.38 13.14 -4.31
N VAL A 114 9.12 14.21 -3.56
CA VAL A 114 8.62 14.13 -2.19
C VAL A 114 7.44 15.06 -1.99
N ARG A 115 6.42 14.59 -1.26
CA ARG A 115 5.22 15.38 -0.97
C ARG A 115 4.76 15.13 0.46
N ALA A 116 4.58 16.19 1.24
CA ALA A 116 3.96 16.08 2.54
C ALA A 116 2.44 15.95 2.38
N ASN A 117 1.86 15.02 3.11
CA ASN A 117 0.44 14.74 3.11
C ASN A 117 -0.06 14.55 4.54
N ARG A 118 -1.37 14.63 4.68
CA ARG A 118 -2.11 14.32 5.90
C ARG A 118 -3.43 13.69 5.53
N GLY A 119 -4.00 12.94 6.45
CA GLY A 119 -5.30 12.33 6.25
C GLY A 119 -5.66 11.38 7.37
N SER A 120 -6.92 10.97 7.36
CA SER A 120 -7.47 9.94 8.21
C SER A 120 -7.26 8.57 7.55
N ILE A 121 -6.65 7.64 8.29
CA ILE A 121 -6.38 6.26 7.85
C ILE A 121 -7.19 5.32 8.73
N HIS A 122 -7.92 4.39 8.11
CA HIS A 122 -8.60 3.32 8.85
C HIS A 122 -7.57 2.27 9.27
N LEU A 123 -7.33 2.20 10.58
CA LEU A 123 -6.41 1.24 11.19
C LEU A 123 -7.17 0.32 12.14
N PHE A 124 -6.78 -0.95 12.21
CA PHE A 124 -7.19 -1.81 13.32
C PHE A 124 -6.55 -1.29 14.61
N ASP A 125 -7.34 -1.16 15.67
CA ASP A 125 -6.81 -0.81 16.96
C ASP A 125 -5.93 -1.94 17.49
N THR A 126 -4.77 -1.58 18.05
CA THR A 126 -3.79 -2.50 18.61
C THR A 126 -3.62 -2.26 20.11
N ASP A 127 -3.33 -3.33 20.85
CA ASP A 127 -2.88 -3.22 22.25
C ASP A 127 -1.43 -2.71 22.34
N GLU A 128 -0.93 -2.52 23.56
CA GLU A 128 0.45 -2.09 23.83
C GLU A 128 1.52 -3.03 23.24
N ASN A 129 1.15 -4.26 22.84
CA ASN A 129 2.05 -5.24 22.21
C ASN A 129 1.90 -5.28 20.68
N GLY A 130 1.14 -4.36 20.07
CA GLY A 130 0.86 -4.35 18.64
C GLY A 130 -0.12 -5.44 18.19
N LYS A 131 -0.78 -6.15 19.11
CA LYS A 131 -1.78 -7.16 18.75
C LYS A 131 -3.12 -6.48 18.52
N ARG A 132 -3.74 -6.78 17.38
CA ARG A 132 -5.07 -6.25 17.03
C ARG A 132 -6.11 -6.62 18.09
N LEU A 133 -6.86 -5.63 18.53
CA LEU A 133 -7.98 -5.80 19.45
C LEU A 133 -9.14 -6.49 18.74
N THR A 134 -9.79 -7.42 19.45
CA THR A 134 -10.99 -8.10 18.97
C THR A 134 -12.13 -7.95 19.98
N LYS A 135 -13.34 -7.73 19.48
CA LYS A 135 -14.59 -7.72 20.26
C LYS A 135 -15.39 -8.98 19.94
N ARG A 136 -16.01 -9.58 20.96
CA ARG A 136 -16.93 -10.71 20.76
C ARG A 136 -18.32 -10.18 20.47
N VAL A 137 -18.82 -10.50 19.28
CA VAL A 137 -20.14 -10.09 18.80
C VAL A 137 -20.94 -11.35 18.46
N LYS A 138 -22.27 -11.33 18.59
CA LYS A 138 -23.10 -12.46 18.14
C LYS A 138 -22.95 -12.61 16.62
N ALA A 139 -22.95 -13.85 16.13
CA ALA A 139 -22.72 -14.15 14.71
C ALA A 139 -23.76 -13.52 13.76
N GLU A 140 -24.94 -13.21 14.27
CA GLU A 140 -26.01 -12.53 13.51
C GLU A 140 -25.65 -11.06 13.28
N ASP A 141 -25.23 -10.35 14.33
CA ASP A 141 -24.74 -8.97 14.27
C ASP A 141 -23.46 -8.88 13.41
N ALA A 142 -22.58 -9.89 13.49
CA ALA A 142 -21.37 -10.00 12.67
C ALA A 142 -21.64 -9.96 11.15
N GLN A 143 -22.81 -10.43 10.69
CA GLN A 143 -23.19 -10.34 9.27
C GLN A 143 -23.66 -8.94 8.88
N GLY A 144 -24.23 -8.17 9.81
CA GLY A 144 -24.57 -6.76 9.60
C GLY A 144 -23.32 -5.94 9.28
N PHE A 145 -22.27 -6.10 10.09
CA PHE A 145 -21.00 -5.40 9.89
C PHE A 145 -20.37 -5.66 8.52
N VAL A 146 -20.40 -6.90 8.02
CA VAL A 146 -19.83 -7.22 6.69
C VAL A 146 -20.60 -6.54 5.56
N LYS A 147 -21.94 -6.45 5.66
CA LYS A 147 -22.77 -5.80 4.65
C LYS A 147 -22.60 -4.29 4.64
N GLU A 148 -22.56 -3.68 5.82
CA GLU A 148 -22.34 -2.25 5.97
C GLU A 148 -20.97 -1.84 5.43
N ASP A 149 -19.93 -2.64 5.72
CA ASP A 149 -18.60 -2.50 5.14
C ASP A 149 -18.61 -2.59 3.59
N GLU A 150 -19.36 -3.54 3.02
CA GLU A 150 -19.53 -3.66 1.56
C GLU A 150 -20.29 -2.47 0.96
N GLU A 151 -21.33 -1.98 1.64
CA GLU A 151 -22.15 -0.84 1.18
C GLU A 151 -21.40 0.49 1.27
N GLN A 152 -20.68 0.74 2.37
CA GLN A 152 -19.81 1.91 2.53
C GLN A 152 -18.73 1.92 1.44
N MET A 153 -18.09 0.77 1.17
CA MET A 153 -17.11 0.65 0.09
C MET A 153 -17.74 0.86 -1.28
N ALA A 154 -18.95 0.35 -1.53
CA ALA A 154 -19.66 0.57 -2.78
C ALA A 154 -20.09 2.03 -2.95
N ALA A 155 -20.52 2.71 -1.88
CA ALA A 155 -20.85 4.13 -1.88
C ALA A 155 -19.60 4.98 -2.18
N LEU A 156 -18.47 4.67 -1.55
CA LEU A 156 -17.22 5.40 -1.72
C LEU A 156 -16.56 5.12 -3.08
N ALA A 157 -16.61 3.88 -3.58
CA ALA A 157 -16.19 3.57 -4.95
C ALA A 157 -17.05 4.29 -6.00
N ARG A 158 -18.32 4.58 -5.68
CA ARG A 158 -19.18 5.45 -6.50
C ARG A 158 -18.78 6.93 -6.37
N ALA A 159 -18.49 7.42 -5.17
CA ALA A 159 -18.05 8.80 -4.93
C ALA A 159 -16.71 9.13 -5.62
N GLY A 160 -15.71 8.25 -5.50
CA GLY A 160 -14.42 8.40 -6.18
C GLY A 160 -14.53 8.44 -7.71
N ARG A 161 -15.54 7.78 -8.29
CA ARG A 161 -15.83 7.86 -9.74
C ARG A 161 -16.54 9.17 -10.15
N MET A 162 -17.26 9.82 -9.25
CA MET A 162 -17.97 11.07 -9.55
C MET A 162 -17.03 12.28 -9.51
N VAL A 163 -16.09 12.33 -8.56
CA VAL A 163 -15.13 13.45 -8.44
C VAL A 163 -14.15 13.50 -9.62
N GLY A 164 -13.69 12.34 -10.12
CA GLY A 164 -12.85 12.27 -11.33
C GLY A 164 -13.61 12.56 -12.64
N GLY A 165 -14.95 12.56 -12.63
CA GLY A 165 -15.78 12.75 -13.82
C GLY A 165 -16.15 14.21 -14.13
N MET A 166 -16.01 15.14 -13.18
CA MET A 166 -16.39 16.54 -13.37
C MET A 166 -15.28 17.44 -13.91
N ALA A 167 -14.01 17.03 -13.85
CA ALA A 167 -12.88 17.82 -14.36
C ALA A 167 -12.75 17.84 -15.90
N GLY A 168 -13.62 17.13 -16.64
CA GLY A 168 -13.57 17.00 -18.10
C GLY A 168 -14.77 17.55 -18.88
N MET A 169 -15.72 18.22 -18.24
CA MET A 169 -16.84 18.86 -18.95
C MET A 169 -16.43 20.25 -19.46
N GLU A 170 -15.71 20.28 -20.58
CA GLU A 170 -15.67 21.46 -21.45
C GLU A 170 -17.09 21.83 -21.88
N ALA A 171 -17.41 23.11 -21.69
CA ALA A 171 -18.67 23.73 -22.02
C ALA A 171 -19.07 23.46 -23.48
N SER A 172 -20.17 22.73 -23.66
CA SER A 172 -20.88 22.70 -24.93
C SER A 172 -21.84 23.89 -24.99
N PRO A 173 -21.77 24.77 -26.01
CA PRO A 173 -22.64 25.93 -26.11
C PRO A 173 -23.90 25.55 -26.90
N GLU A 174 -24.96 25.10 -26.23
CA GLU A 174 -26.34 25.18 -26.73
C GLU A 174 -27.32 24.50 -25.75
N MET A 175 -27.79 25.23 -24.75
CA MET A 175 -29.19 25.17 -24.31
C MET A 175 -29.57 26.50 -23.66
N ALA A 176 -30.23 27.34 -24.45
CA ALA A 176 -30.97 28.48 -23.94
C ALA A 176 -32.21 27.98 -23.19
N MET A 177 -32.42 28.45 -21.95
CA MET A 177 -33.70 28.92 -21.36
C MET A 177 -33.59 28.98 -19.83
N GLY A 178 -33.77 30.16 -19.24
CA GLY A 178 -34.11 30.32 -17.82
C GLY A 178 -33.20 31.29 -17.06
N GLY A 179 -33.55 32.58 -17.03
CA GLY A 179 -32.72 33.67 -16.52
C GLY A 179 -32.53 33.72 -15.00
N GLY A 180 -31.48 34.45 -14.58
CA GLY A 180 -31.35 34.91 -13.20
C GLY A 180 -29.96 34.92 -12.57
N PHE A 181 -28.85 34.85 -13.32
CA PHE A 181 -27.51 34.85 -12.69
C PHE A 181 -26.41 35.61 -13.48
N LEU A 182 -26.68 36.09 -14.69
CA LEU A 182 -25.65 36.66 -15.57
C LEU A 182 -25.47 38.19 -15.51
N GLU A 183 -26.30 38.91 -14.74
CA GLU A 183 -26.28 40.39 -14.72
C GLU A 183 -25.30 40.97 -13.67
N SER A 184 -24.73 40.14 -12.79
CA SER A 184 -23.68 40.55 -11.83
C SER A 184 -22.25 40.40 -12.35
N MET A 185 -22.04 39.65 -13.44
CA MET A 185 -20.68 39.37 -13.97
C MET A 185 -20.17 40.36 -15.02
N GLN A 186 -21.03 41.22 -15.58
CA GLN A 186 -20.62 42.19 -16.61
C GLN A 186 -20.11 43.54 -16.05
N GLN A 187 -20.06 43.73 -14.73
CA GLN A 187 -19.59 44.97 -14.11
C GLN A 187 -18.14 44.90 -13.56
N MET A 188 -17.43 43.78 -13.67
CA MET A 188 -16.10 43.57 -13.08
C MET A 188 -14.92 43.45 -14.08
N SER A 189 -15.05 43.85 -15.34
CA SER A 189 -13.93 43.78 -16.32
C SER A 189 -13.34 45.13 -16.75
N MET A 190 -13.50 46.21 -15.97
CA MET A 190 -12.98 47.54 -16.32
C MET A 190 -12.16 48.23 -15.23
N TYR A 191 -11.27 47.53 -14.53
CA TYR A 191 -10.07 48.09 -13.88
C TYR A 191 -9.13 46.87 -13.74
N ASP A 192 -8.02 46.74 -14.45
CA ASP A 192 -6.75 47.38 -14.09
C ASP A 192 -5.75 47.11 -15.23
N SER A 193 -5.12 48.15 -15.74
CA SER A 193 -4.13 48.09 -16.82
C SER A 193 -3.09 49.16 -16.56
N GLY A 194 -2.13 48.84 -15.71
CA GLY A 194 -0.95 49.66 -15.53
C GLY A 194 -0.13 49.21 -14.36
N MET A 195 0.91 48.42 -14.63
CA MET A 195 2.24 48.41 -13.96
C MET A 195 2.98 47.11 -14.32
N MET A 196 3.52 47.02 -15.54
CA MET A 196 4.68 46.17 -15.82
C MET A 196 5.66 46.97 -16.67
N GLY A 197 6.70 47.48 -16.01
CA GLY A 197 7.80 48.17 -16.65
C GLY A 197 9.09 47.88 -15.91
N GLN A 198 10.10 47.47 -16.70
CA GLN A 198 11.53 47.43 -16.38
C GLN A 198 12.02 46.21 -15.59
N TYR A 199 12.46 45.17 -16.31
CA TYR A 199 13.79 44.57 -16.17
C TYR A 199 14.15 43.83 -17.47
N SER A 200 14.80 44.54 -18.39
CA SER A 200 15.46 43.95 -19.57
C SER A 200 16.74 44.74 -19.78
N ASP A 201 17.86 44.20 -19.33
CA ASP A 201 19.21 44.47 -19.83
C ASP A 201 20.21 43.61 -19.06
N MET A 202 20.72 42.56 -19.71
CA MET A 202 22.10 42.05 -19.62
C MET A 202 22.16 40.57 -20.01
N MET A 203 22.64 40.31 -21.23
CA MET A 203 23.75 39.40 -21.55
C MET A 203 23.57 38.89 -22.99
N GLY A 204 24.30 39.55 -23.90
CA GLY A 204 24.52 39.06 -25.25
C GLY A 204 25.81 38.26 -25.34
N TYR A 205 25.74 37.12 -26.01
CA TYR A 205 26.77 36.44 -26.81
C TYR A 205 25.93 35.53 -27.73
N GLY A 206 26.04 35.51 -29.05
CA GLY A 206 27.18 35.70 -29.94
C GLY A 206 27.09 34.53 -30.94
N SER A 207 26.74 34.85 -32.19
CA SER A 207 26.68 33.98 -33.37
C SER A 207 28.00 33.22 -33.60
N GLU A 208 28.10 32.10 -34.33
CA GLU A 208 27.86 31.90 -35.77
C GLU A 208 27.98 30.39 -36.10
N TYR A 209 27.15 29.84 -37.00
CA TYR A 209 27.56 29.30 -38.32
C TYR A 209 26.32 28.77 -39.08
N PRO A 210 26.32 28.81 -40.43
CA PRO A 210 25.10 28.78 -41.24
C PRO A 210 24.92 27.50 -42.06
N GLY A 211 23.68 27.30 -42.50
CA GLY A 211 23.42 26.82 -43.87
C GLY A 211 22.84 25.42 -44.01
N MET A 212 21.54 25.37 -44.34
CA MET A 212 20.96 24.83 -45.58
C MET A 212 19.68 24.03 -45.32
N LEU A 213 18.57 24.67 -45.69
CA LEU A 213 17.29 24.07 -46.12
C LEU A 213 17.48 23.44 -47.52
N PRO A 214 16.64 22.49 -48.00
CA PRO A 214 15.20 22.68 -48.23
C PRO A 214 14.29 21.54 -47.73
N GLU A 215 13.11 21.92 -47.21
CA GLU A 215 11.76 21.65 -47.79
C GLU A 215 11.52 20.21 -48.25
N GLU A 216 10.59 19.48 -47.59
CA GLU A 216 9.25 19.21 -48.14
C GLU A 216 8.44 18.21 -47.28
N MET A 217 7.13 18.46 -47.24
CA MET A 217 6.01 17.53 -47.01
C MET A 217 5.62 17.04 -45.60
N GLY A 218 4.34 17.30 -45.28
CA GLY A 218 3.45 16.24 -44.82
C GLY A 218 2.80 16.44 -43.45
N MET A 219 1.75 17.26 -43.38
CA MET A 219 0.82 17.22 -42.24
C MET A 219 0.07 15.89 -42.23
N MET A 220 0.14 15.13 -41.13
CA MET A 220 -0.80 14.07 -40.78
C MET A 220 -1.44 14.39 -39.43
N PRO A 221 -2.78 14.32 -39.30
CA PRO A 221 -3.45 14.37 -38.01
C PRO A 221 -3.42 12.98 -37.36
N SER A 222 -2.84 12.89 -36.16
CA SER A 222 -2.89 11.72 -35.29
C SER A 222 -4.29 11.54 -34.70
N ALA A 223 -4.94 10.41 -35.02
CA ALA A 223 -6.18 9.97 -34.39
C ALA A 223 -5.88 9.06 -33.18
N PRO A 224 -6.70 9.11 -32.11
CA PRO A 224 -6.43 8.41 -30.86
C PRO A 224 -6.80 6.92 -30.94
N GLN A 225 -5.90 6.07 -30.47
CA GLN A 225 -6.14 4.65 -30.22
C GLN A 225 -7.01 4.49 -28.96
N ARG A 226 -8.08 3.68 -29.02
CA ARG A 226 -8.83 3.23 -27.84
C ARG A 226 -8.67 1.73 -27.67
N ALA A 227 -8.08 1.36 -26.53
CA ALA A 227 -7.92 0.01 -26.00
C ALA A 227 -9.25 -0.56 -25.43
N PRO A 228 -9.37 -1.88 -25.27
CA PRO A 228 -10.62 -2.59 -24.96
C PRO A 228 -11.02 -2.52 -23.48
N GLN A 229 -12.33 -2.60 -23.21
CA GLN A 229 -12.90 -2.73 -21.87
C GLN A 229 -12.74 -4.18 -21.36
N THR A 230 -11.85 -4.38 -20.39
CA THR A 230 -11.82 -5.56 -19.52
C THR A 230 -12.58 -5.28 -18.22
N LEU A 231 -13.29 -6.30 -17.73
CA LEU A 231 -13.97 -6.29 -16.43
C LEU A 231 -12.91 -6.22 -15.31
N ILE A 232 -12.89 -5.13 -14.56
CA ILE A 232 -11.99 -4.93 -13.41
C ILE A 232 -12.56 -5.66 -12.19
N GLY A 233 -11.77 -6.58 -11.62
CA GLY A 233 -12.08 -7.35 -10.41
C GLY A 233 -12.10 -6.49 -9.15
N GLY A 234 -13.00 -6.80 -8.21
CA GLY A 234 -13.08 -6.15 -6.90
C GLY A 234 -11.86 -6.46 -6.04
N GLY A 235 -11.31 -5.45 -5.38
CA GLY A 235 -10.16 -5.61 -4.46
C GLY A 235 -10.47 -6.57 -3.31
N GLN A 236 -9.51 -7.39 -2.92
CA GLN A 236 -9.66 -8.33 -1.81
C GLN A 236 -9.53 -7.60 -0.47
N ARG A 237 -10.64 -7.46 0.28
CA ARG A 237 -10.60 -7.11 1.70
C ARG A 237 -10.22 -8.35 2.51
N ARG A 238 -9.38 -8.19 3.53
CA ARG A 238 -9.37 -9.11 4.68
C ARG A 238 -10.67 -8.87 5.43
N THR A 239 -11.73 -9.59 5.06
CA THR A 239 -13.01 -9.49 5.74
C THR A 239 -12.81 -9.74 7.24
N ILE A 240 -13.36 -8.83 8.05
CA ILE A 240 -13.19 -8.76 9.51
C ILE A 240 -13.67 -10.06 10.17
N VAL A 241 -14.59 -10.75 9.50
CA VAL A 241 -14.86 -12.17 9.65
C VAL A 241 -14.53 -12.83 8.31
N THR A 242 -13.44 -13.59 8.21
CA THR A 242 -13.14 -14.32 6.96
C THR A 242 -14.36 -15.17 6.60
N GLN A 243 -14.91 -15.01 5.39
CA GLN A 243 -16.06 -15.81 4.92
C GLN A 243 -15.86 -17.32 5.18
N ASP A 244 -14.62 -17.79 5.06
CA ASP A 244 -14.14 -19.12 5.47
C ASP A 244 -14.57 -19.58 6.87
N MET A 245 -14.56 -18.69 7.87
CA MET A 245 -14.99 -19.00 9.23
C MET A 245 -16.51 -19.17 9.33
N LEU A 246 -17.27 -18.39 8.57
CA LEU A 246 -18.73 -18.53 8.48
C LEU A 246 -19.12 -19.79 7.69
N GLU A 247 -18.40 -20.10 6.61
CA GLU A 247 -18.65 -21.26 5.75
C GLU A 247 -18.27 -22.59 6.42
N LYS A 248 -17.09 -22.68 7.06
CA LYS A 248 -16.68 -23.87 7.84
C LYS A 248 -17.70 -24.19 8.95
N LYS A 249 -18.30 -23.18 9.58
CA LYS A 249 -19.39 -23.38 10.56
C LYS A 249 -20.68 -23.89 9.89
N LYS A 250 -21.06 -23.38 8.71
CA LYS A 250 -22.24 -23.90 7.96
C LYS A 250 -22.06 -25.36 7.54
N GLU A 251 -20.84 -25.78 7.19
CA GLU A 251 -20.55 -27.18 6.83
C GLU A 251 -20.64 -28.13 8.02
N THR A 252 -20.16 -27.73 9.20
CA THR A 252 -20.29 -28.58 10.41
C THR A 252 -21.74 -28.84 10.85
N LYS A 253 -22.72 -28.03 10.43
CA LYS A 253 -24.15 -28.27 10.70
C LYS A 253 -24.81 -29.33 9.77
N LYS A 254 -24.12 -29.84 8.73
CA LYS A 254 -24.66 -30.85 7.78
C LYS A 254 -24.47 -32.32 8.20
N THR A 255 -24.23 -32.63 9.48
CA THR A 255 -24.09 -34.03 9.94
C THR A 255 -25.43 -34.80 10.06
N ASP A 256 -25.34 -36.11 9.80
CA ASP A 256 -26.39 -37.13 9.65
C ASP A 256 -27.66 -36.97 10.54
N PRO A 257 -28.88 -36.91 9.95
CA PRO A 257 -30.15 -36.73 10.67
C PRO A 257 -30.44 -37.80 11.73
N ARG A 258 -29.74 -38.95 11.73
CA ARG A 258 -29.95 -40.03 12.71
C ARG A 258 -29.39 -39.76 14.11
N THR A 259 -28.45 -38.82 14.27
CA THR A 259 -27.91 -38.47 15.61
C THR A 259 -28.75 -37.42 16.36
N ARG A 260 -29.72 -36.79 15.68
CA ARG A 260 -30.50 -35.64 16.18
C ARG A 260 -31.53 -35.99 17.26
N ARG A 261 -31.96 -37.24 17.39
CA ARG A 261 -33.09 -37.64 18.25
C ARG A 261 -32.76 -37.92 19.73
N ARG A 262 -31.48 -37.85 20.14
CA ARG A 262 -31.06 -38.14 21.53
C ARG A 262 -30.40 -36.98 22.30
N ARG A 263 -30.21 -35.81 21.69
CA ARG A 263 -29.57 -34.63 22.33
C ARG A 263 -30.52 -33.47 22.66
N SER A 264 -31.80 -33.55 22.29
CA SER A 264 -32.78 -32.46 22.30
C SER A 264 -33.32 -32.02 23.68
N ALA A 265 -32.59 -32.24 24.78
CA ALA A 265 -33.03 -31.80 26.11
C ALA A 265 -31.93 -31.12 26.95
N LYS A 266 -30.70 -30.99 26.41
CA LYS A 266 -29.59 -30.34 27.12
C LYS A 266 -28.59 -29.66 26.18
N GLU A 267 -29.04 -29.25 25.00
CA GLU A 267 -28.34 -28.24 24.21
C GLU A 267 -28.87 -26.90 24.70
N GLU A 268 -28.24 -26.37 25.77
CA GLU A 268 -28.23 -24.94 26.02
C GLU A 268 -27.85 -24.26 24.69
N GLU A 269 -28.65 -23.29 24.26
CA GLU A 269 -28.33 -22.37 23.17
C GLU A 269 -26.99 -21.73 23.48
N LYS A 270 -25.90 -22.34 23.00
CA LYS A 270 -24.61 -21.67 22.95
C LYS A 270 -24.77 -20.61 21.89
N GLU A 271 -25.05 -19.39 22.32
CA GLU A 271 -24.98 -18.21 21.47
C GLU A 271 -23.62 -18.25 20.74
N ASP A 272 -23.69 -18.32 19.41
CA ASP A 272 -22.52 -18.39 18.55
C ASP A 272 -21.90 -16.99 18.50
N PHE A 273 -20.89 -16.72 19.32
CA PHE A 273 -20.09 -15.50 19.22
C PHE A 273 -19.00 -15.64 18.15
N VAL A 274 -18.68 -14.53 17.50
CA VAL A 274 -17.56 -14.35 16.56
C VAL A 274 -16.69 -13.22 17.09
N GLU A 275 -15.37 -13.39 16.98
CA GLU A 275 -14.41 -12.33 17.30
C GLU A 275 -14.24 -11.45 16.06
N VAL A 276 -14.59 -10.17 16.18
CA VAL A 276 -14.54 -9.13 15.15
C VAL A 276 -13.41 -8.18 15.53
N TYR A 277 -12.55 -7.80 14.59
CA TYR A 277 -11.50 -6.82 14.87
C TYR A 277 -12.10 -5.43 15.10
N VAL A 278 -11.55 -4.73 16.09
CA VAL A 278 -11.89 -3.34 16.35
C VAL A 278 -11.06 -2.46 15.41
N ASP A 279 -11.74 -1.62 14.64
CA ASP A 279 -11.14 -0.63 13.77
C ASP A 279 -11.42 0.78 14.26
N GLY A 280 -10.49 1.67 13.96
CA GLY A 280 -10.51 3.07 14.33
C GLY A 280 -10.00 3.95 13.21
N LEU A 281 -10.59 5.13 13.09
CA LEU A 281 -10.03 6.19 12.25
C LEU A 281 -8.86 6.83 12.99
N ARG A 282 -7.72 7.02 12.34
CA ARG A 282 -6.54 7.68 12.92
C ARG A 282 -5.97 8.70 11.94
N GLY A 283 -5.79 9.92 12.40
CA GLY A 283 -5.06 10.94 11.69
C GLY A 283 -3.58 10.62 11.63
N LYS A 284 -3.02 10.60 10.42
CA LYS A 284 -1.59 10.44 10.18
C LYS A 284 -1.07 11.59 9.32
N ARG A 285 0.16 11.98 9.60
CA ARG A 285 1.01 12.76 8.69
C ARG A 285 1.93 11.76 7.99
N TRP A 286 2.20 11.99 6.73
CA TRP A 286 3.24 11.25 6.04
C TRP A 286 3.92 12.10 4.99
N VAL A 287 5.13 11.73 4.64
CA VAL A 287 5.73 12.14 3.37
C VAL A 287 5.63 10.97 2.41
N GLU A 288 5.01 11.22 1.26
CA GLU A 288 5.04 10.31 0.12
C GLU A 288 6.32 10.56 -0.67
N ILE A 289 7.05 9.49 -0.95
CA ILE A 289 8.32 9.50 -1.66
C ILE A 289 8.15 8.65 -2.92
N LEU A 290 8.31 9.27 -4.08
CA LEU A 290 8.22 8.64 -5.38
C LEU A 290 9.57 8.73 -6.09
N ALA A 291 9.97 7.68 -6.79
CA ALA A 291 11.15 7.72 -7.66
C ALA A 291 10.96 6.80 -8.86
N GLU A 292 11.69 7.08 -9.93
CA GLU A 292 11.75 6.25 -11.13
C GLU A 292 12.96 5.31 -11.04
N TYR A 293 12.78 4.05 -11.42
CA TYR A 293 13.84 3.06 -11.48
C TYR A 293 14.00 2.55 -12.91
N PRO A 294 15.20 2.60 -13.53
CA PRO A 294 15.41 2.21 -14.93
C PRO A 294 15.38 0.67 -15.08
N HIS A 295 14.19 0.09 -14.97
CA HIS A 295 13.94 -1.35 -14.87
C HIS A 295 14.44 -2.13 -16.10
N GLN A 296 14.15 -1.64 -17.30
CA GLN A 296 14.59 -2.33 -18.52
C GLN A 296 16.12 -2.28 -18.68
N GLU A 297 16.76 -1.18 -18.30
CA GLU A 297 18.23 -1.09 -18.29
C GLU A 297 18.81 -2.03 -17.23
N GLN A 298 18.15 -2.17 -16.09
CA GLN A 298 18.53 -3.12 -15.06
C GLN A 298 18.48 -4.57 -15.56
N ILE A 299 17.44 -4.95 -16.30
CA ILE A 299 17.35 -6.26 -16.96
C ILE A 299 18.49 -6.43 -17.96
N LYS A 300 18.78 -5.43 -18.80
CA LYS A 300 19.89 -5.49 -19.77
C LYS A 300 21.23 -5.72 -19.07
N GLU A 301 21.47 -5.06 -17.95
CA GLU A 301 22.70 -5.25 -17.16
C GLU A 301 22.75 -6.64 -16.52
N TYR A 302 21.63 -7.17 -16.03
CA TYR A 302 21.59 -8.54 -15.54
C TYR A 302 21.80 -9.57 -16.65
N VAL A 303 21.18 -9.41 -17.82
CA VAL A 303 21.41 -10.27 -19.00
C VAL A 303 22.89 -10.31 -19.35
N LYS A 304 23.53 -9.14 -19.38
CA LYS A 304 24.96 -9.00 -19.67
C LYS A 304 25.84 -9.65 -18.60
N ALA A 305 25.53 -9.45 -17.32
CA ALA A 305 26.31 -10.00 -16.21
C ALA A 305 26.14 -11.52 -16.05
N LEU A 306 24.90 -12.02 -16.14
CA LEU A 306 24.56 -13.43 -15.95
C LEU A 306 24.76 -14.26 -17.22
N ARG A 307 24.80 -13.62 -18.39
CA ARG A 307 24.87 -14.27 -19.71
C ARG A 307 23.69 -15.21 -19.98
N GLU A 308 22.51 -14.84 -19.49
CA GLU A 308 21.24 -15.56 -19.66
C GLU A 308 20.27 -14.77 -20.51
N GLY A 309 19.24 -15.42 -21.07
CA GLY A 309 18.20 -14.70 -21.81
C GLY A 309 17.41 -13.77 -20.88
N ALA A 310 16.92 -12.63 -21.39
CA ALA A 310 16.17 -11.65 -20.58
C ALA A 310 14.96 -12.25 -19.82
N GLN A 311 14.29 -13.24 -20.43
CA GLN A 311 13.16 -13.95 -19.80
C GLN A 311 13.60 -14.86 -18.64
N GLU A 312 14.85 -15.34 -18.65
CA GLU A 312 15.41 -16.24 -17.64
C GLU A 312 16.02 -15.47 -16.46
N VAL A 313 16.34 -14.19 -16.66
CA VAL A 313 16.89 -13.30 -15.64
C VAL A 313 15.84 -13.04 -14.57
N GLY A 314 15.82 -13.85 -13.51
CA GLY A 314 14.93 -13.71 -12.36
C GLY A 314 15.27 -12.51 -11.48
N LEU A 315 15.15 -11.29 -12.00
CA LEU A 315 15.37 -10.05 -11.27
C LEU A 315 14.28 -9.88 -10.20
N ARG A 316 14.69 -9.94 -8.93
CA ARG A 316 13.78 -9.77 -7.80
C ARG A 316 14.26 -8.65 -6.91
N TYR A 317 13.47 -7.59 -6.82
CA TYR A 317 13.71 -6.55 -5.84
C TYR A 317 13.32 -7.07 -4.46
N ALA A 318 14.20 -6.86 -3.49
CA ALA A 318 13.94 -7.21 -2.10
C ALA A 318 13.24 -6.05 -1.39
N LEU A 319 13.83 -4.85 -1.46
CA LEU A 319 13.34 -3.66 -0.77
C LEU A 319 13.97 -2.39 -1.37
N ALA A 320 13.23 -1.28 -1.36
CA ALA A 320 13.79 0.06 -1.46
C ALA A 320 14.19 0.57 -0.07
N GLU A 321 15.50 0.78 0.14
CA GLU A 321 15.99 1.38 1.38
C GLU A 321 15.93 2.91 1.25
N VAL A 322 15.38 3.57 2.27
CA VAL A 322 15.19 5.03 2.28
C VAL A 322 15.91 5.63 3.48
N GLU A 323 16.64 6.72 3.24
CA GLU A 323 17.23 7.55 4.28
C GLU A 323 16.65 8.96 4.24
N ARG A 324 16.52 9.55 5.44
CA ARG A 324 16.01 10.90 5.66
C ARG A 324 17.09 11.77 6.32
N SER A 325 17.23 12.99 5.83
CA SER A 325 17.94 14.09 6.48
C SER A 325 16.92 15.12 6.94
N GLU A 326 17.12 15.68 8.14
CA GLU A 326 16.22 16.65 8.77
C GLU A 326 16.96 17.98 8.92
N LEU A 327 16.24 19.09 8.69
CA LEU A 327 16.79 20.43 8.87
C LEU A 327 16.77 20.78 10.37
N GLY A 328 17.94 20.96 10.96
CA GLY A 328 18.08 21.40 12.35
C GLY A 328 17.64 22.85 12.57
N PRO A 329 17.46 23.28 13.83
CA PRO A 329 17.14 24.67 14.17
C PRO A 329 18.26 25.67 13.80
N ASP A 330 19.47 25.18 13.47
CA ASP A 330 20.56 25.99 12.94
C ASP A 330 20.52 26.15 11.40
N TYR A 331 19.41 25.76 10.77
CA TYR A 331 19.19 25.73 9.32
C TYR A 331 20.24 24.92 8.57
N LYS A 332 20.81 23.89 9.21
CA LYS A 332 21.71 22.92 8.56
C LYS A 332 21.08 21.55 8.48
N TRP A 333 21.31 20.90 7.35
CA TRP A 333 20.89 19.52 7.13
C TRP A 333 21.69 18.58 8.02
N GLY A 334 20.99 17.76 8.80
CA GLY A 334 21.58 16.66 9.55
C GLY A 334 22.12 15.55 8.63
N PRO A 335 22.86 14.58 9.18
CA PRO A 335 23.24 13.39 8.41
C PRO A 335 22.01 12.60 7.99
N PHE A 336 22.07 11.98 6.81
CA PHE A 336 21.06 11.02 6.36
C PHE A 336 21.03 9.81 7.31
N LYS A 337 19.84 9.47 7.81
CA LYS A 337 19.58 8.34 8.70
C LYS A 337 18.56 7.40 8.08
N PRO A 338 18.69 6.08 8.24
CA PRO A 338 17.70 5.14 7.74
C PRO A 338 16.36 5.38 8.44
N ILE A 339 15.29 5.32 7.65
CA ILE A 339 13.93 5.36 8.18
C ILE A 339 13.63 4.00 8.83
N ASP A 340 12.91 4.03 9.96
CA ASP A 340 12.46 2.83 10.64
C ASP A 340 11.37 2.13 9.81
N VAL A 341 11.79 1.13 9.02
CA VAL A 341 10.90 0.35 8.14
C VAL A 341 9.85 -0.41 8.94
N GLU A 342 10.16 -0.84 10.17
CA GLU A 342 9.21 -1.59 10.99
C GLU A 342 8.03 -0.70 11.41
N ALA A 343 8.30 0.54 11.81
CA ALA A 343 7.27 1.53 12.11
C ALA A 343 6.38 1.83 10.90
N GLN A 344 6.95 1.92 9.69
CA GLN A 344 6.15 2.12 8.47
C GLN A 344 5.26 0.92 8.16
N LEU A 345 5.84 -0.27 8.26
CA LEU A 345 5.13 -1.53 8.04
C LEU A 345 4.06 -1.76 9.08
N GLU A 346 4.19 -1.27 10.31
CA GLU A 346 3.15 -1.36 11.33
C GLU A 346 1.88 -0.62 10.89
N VAL A 347 2.01 0.60 10.38
CA VAL A 347 0.88 1.37 9.85
C VAL A 347 0.24 0.63 8.69
N SER A 348 1.03 0.18 7.71
CA SER A 348 0.50 -0.61 6.59
C SER A 348 -0.16 -1.90 7.08
N LYS A 349 0.53 -2.71 7.88
CA LYS A 349 0.02 -3.99 8.41
C LYS A 349 -1.29 -3.81 9.17
N ASN A 350 -1.49 -2.69 9.85
CA ASN A 350 -2.71 -2.41 10.60
C ASN A 350 -3.77 -1.68 9.79
N ALA A 351 -3.52 -1.30 8.54
CA ALA A 351 -4.55 -0.76 7.67
C ALA A 351 -5.70 -1.77 7.47
N VAL A 352 -6.93 -1.29 7.60
CA VAL A 352 -8.16 -2.08 7.42
C VAL A 352 -8.33 -2.50 5.96
N ALA A 353 -8.04 -1.56 5.07
CA ALA A 353 -8.08 -1.75 3.64
C ALA A 353 -6.88 -1.07 2.99
N TYR A 354 -6.56 -1.53 1.78
CA TYR A 354 -5.63 -0.87 0.90
C TYR A 354 -6.40 -0.39 -0.32
N LEU A 355 -6.02 0.78 -0.84
CA LEU A 355 -6.51 1.19 -2.14
C LEU A 355 -5.94 0.20 -3.17
N PRO A 356 -6.79 -0.38 -4.05
CA PRO A 356 -6.27 -1.12 -5.17
C PRO A 356 -5.36 -0.18 -5.94
N GLU A 357 -4.12 -0.59 -6.18
CA GLU A 357 -3.21 0.23 -6.96
C GLU A 357 -3.86 0.50 -8.32
N THR A 358 -4.00 1.77 -8.67
CA THR A 358 -4.44 2.19 -10.01
C THR A 358 -3.32 2.01 -11.05
N PHE A 359 -2.07 1.86 -10.54
CA PHE A 359 -0.70 1.79 -11.13
C PHE A 359 0.07 0.48 -11.42
N PRO A 360 -0.41 -0.72 -11.13
CA PRO A 360 0.45 -1.89 -10.87
C PRO A 360 1.33 -2.50 -11.98
N GLN A 361 1.32 -2.01 -13.23
CA GLN A 361 2.26 -2.41 -14.30
C GLN A 361 3.63 -1.79 -14.08
N VAL A 362 3.65 -0.60 -13.47
CA VAL A 362 4.85 0.16 -13.18
C VAL A 362 5.36 -0.22 -11.78
N VAL A 363 4.49 -0.78 -10.95
CA VAL A 363 4.84 -1.24 -9.61
C VAL A 363 5.45 -2.64 -9.69
N MET A 364 6.71 -2.74 -9.32
CA MET A 364 7.38 -4.02 -9.13
C MET A 364 7.35 -4.40 -7.66
N LYS A 365 7.12 -5.69 -7.38
CA LYS A 365 7.17 -6.24 -6.03
C LYS A 365 8.53 -5.94 -5.39
N GLY A 366 8.52 -5.28 -4.23
CA GLY A 366 9.69 -4.86 -3.45
C GLY A 366 10.09 -3.40 -3.66
N LEU A 367 9.52 -2.71 -4.65
CA LEU A 367 9.79 -1.29 -4.94
C LEU A 367 8.70 -0.34 -4.45
N ALA A 368 7.44 -0.76 -4.36
CA ALA A 368 6.36 0.08 -3.86
C ALA A 368 5.73 -0.50 -2.60
N MET A 369 5.50 0.38 -1.62
CA MET A 369 4.59 0.10 -0.52
C MET A 369 3.13 0.20 -0.98
N ASN A 370 2.28 -0.65 -0.38
CA ASN A 370 0.84 -0.58 -0.57
C ASN A 370 0.26 0.73 -0.05
N LEU A 371 -0.70 1.26 -0.79
CA LEU A 371 -1.50 2.42 -0.40
C LEU A 371 -2.50 2.01 0.70
N PRO A 372 -2.33 2.40 1.98
CA PRO A 372 -3.40 2.23 2.94
C PRO A 372 -4.61 3.05 2.51
N TRP A 373 -5.80 2.61 2.87
CA TRP A 373 -7.00 3.36 2.58
C TRP A 373 -7.08 4.63 3.43
N VAL A 374 -7.16 5.78 2.75
CA VAL A 374 -7.27 7.10 3.37
C VAL A 374 -8.63 7.70 3.00
N THR A 375 -9.37 8.17 3.98
CA THR A 375 -10.76 8.66 3.83
C THR A 375 -10.86 10.10 3.33
N SER A 376 -9.85 10.93 3.57
CA SER A 376 -9.87 12.33 3.15
C SER A 376 -9.76 12.46 1.63
N SER A 377 -10.75 13.09 1.00
CA SER A 377 -11.04 13.10 -0.45
C SER A 377 -10.05 13.85 -1.37
N PHE A 378 -8.80 14.08 -0.96
CA PHE A 378 -7.83 14.77 -1.81
C PHE A 378 -6.48 14.03 -1.83
N MET A 379 -6.38 13.01 -2.69
CA MET A 379 -5.10 12.53 -3.21
C MET A 379 -4.91 13.04 -4.64
N PRO A 380 -4.51 14.31 -4.86
CA PRO A 380 -4.37 14.90 -6.19
C PRO A 380 -3.27 14.25 -7.06
N HIS A 381 -2.52 13.28 -6.54
CA HIS A 381 -1.45 12.59 -7.27
C HIS A 381 -1.91 11.33 -8.01
N LEU A 382 -3.07 10.73 -7.66
CA LEU A 382 -3.63 9.63 -8.45
C LEU A 382 -4.12 10.08 -9.84
N THR A 383 -4.08 11.39 -10.12
CA THR A 383 -4.40 12.00 -11.41
C THR A 383 -3.19 12.56 -12.14
N SER A 384 -1.95 12.38 -11.65
CA SER A 384 -0.78 12.85 -12.42
C SER A 384 -0.64 12.03 -13.70
N GLU A 385 -0.62 12.70 -14.85
CA GLU A 385 -0.55 12.12 -16.21
C GLU A 385 0.63 11.16 -16.44
N ALA A 386 1.60 11.09 -15.52
CA ALA A 386 2.83 10.35 -15.68
C ALA A 386 2.66 8.82 -15.75
N PHE A 387 1.55 8.25 -15.29
CA PHE A 387 1.37 6.79 -15.24
C PHE A 387 -0.12 6.41 -15.44
N GLU A 388 -0.50 5.74 -16.54
CA GLU A 388 -1.89 5.29 -16.82
C GLU A 388 -2.03 3.76 -17.04
N ASN A 389 -3.00 3.12 -16.36
CA ASN A 389 -3.69 1.80 -16.56
C ASN A 389 -3.08 0.43 -16.14
N PRO A 390 -3.26 -0.18 -14.94
CA PRO A 390 -3.29 -1.69 -14.82
C PRO A 390 -3.74 -2.37 -13.47
N GLU A 391 -3.51 -3.70 -13.35
CA GLU A 391 -3.93 -4.73 -12.35
C GLU A 391 -3.02 -5.12 -11.14
N MET A 392 -3.65 -5.32 -9.97
CA MET A 392 -3.12 -5.43 -8.57
C MET A 392 -1.78 -6.15 -8.32
N ALA A 393 -0.93 -5.56 -7.45
CA ALA A 393 0.12 -6.26 -6.71
C ALA A 393 -0.29 -6.40 -5.23
N GLU A 394 -0.55 -7.63 -4.78
CA GLU A 394 -0.74 -7.92 -3.34
C GLU A 394 0.60 -8.29 -2.70
N TYR A 395 0.82 -7.78 -1.48
CA TYR A 395 2.04 -8.05 -0.71
C TYR A 395 1.67 -8.69 0.63
N THR A 396 2.33 -9.78 0.98
CA THR A 396 2.28 -10.36 2.32
C THR A 396 3.46 -9.86 3.18
N PRO A 397 3.33 -9.84 4.53
CA PRO A 397 4.44 -9.50 5.42
C PRO A 397 5.70 -10.35 5.20
N GLU A 398 5.53 -11.58 4.71
CA GLU A 398 6.62 -12.50 4.38
C GLU A 398 7.37 -12.09 3.09
N GLU A 399 6.78 -11.23 2.28
CA GLU A 399 7.33 -10.75 1.02
C GLU A 399 8.00 -9.38 1.15
N LEU A 400 7.50 -8.54 2.07
CA LEU A 400 8.09 -7.24 2.40
C LEU A 400 9.35 -7.37 3.27
N ASP A 401 9.42 -8.43 4.08
CA ASP A 401 10.61 -8.80 4.84
C ASP A 401 10.87 -10.32 4.74
N PRO A 402 11.41 -10.77 3.59
CA PRO A 402 11.68 -12.19 3.37
C PRO A 402 12.72 -12.75 4.36
N LEU A 403 13.57 -11.89 4.94
CA LEU A 403 14.60 -12.28 5.89
C LEU A 403 13.99 -12.72 7.22
N SER A 404 13.12 -11.89 7.81
CA SER A 404 12.43 -12.22 9.07
C SER A 404 11.51 -13.43 8.89
N ALA A 405 10.86 -13.55 7.73
CA ALA A 405 10.03 -14.71 7.42
C ALA A 405 10.83 -16.00 7.26
N GLU A 406 11.99 -15.98 6.58
CA GLU A 406 12.84 -17.17 6.45
C GLU A 406 13.52 -17.54 7.77
N LEU A 407 13.94 -16.55 8.57
CA LEU A 407 14.46 -16.77 9.93
C LEU A 407 13.40 -17.42 10.83
N LYS A 408 12.17 -16.92 10.80
CA LYS A 408 11.04 -17.50 11.54
C LYS A 408 10.71 -18.91 11.07
N LYS A 409 10.70 -19.17 9.74
CA LYS A 409 10.56 -20.52 9.18
C LYS A 409 11.69 -21.45 9.64
N ARG A 410 12.93 -20.97 9.75
CA ARG A 410 14.06 -21.78 10.27
C ARG A 410 13.95 -22.04 11.76
N GLU A 411 13.51 -21.06 12.56
CA GLU A 411 13.25 -21.23 13.98
C GLU A 411 12.11 -22.21 14.24
N ASP A 412 11.03 -22.15 13.47
CA ASP A 412 9.89 -23.07 13.56
C ASP A 412 10.29 -24.51 13.17
N VAL A 413 11.12 -24.67 12.14
CA VAL A 413 11.66 -25.98 11.73
C VAL A 413 12.67 -26.52 12.74
N ALA A 414 13.50 -25.66 13.34
CA ALA A 414 14.45 -26.03 14.38
C ALA A 414 13.77 -26.34 15.72
N GLY A 415 12.72 -25.59 16.09
CA GLY A 415 11.91 -25.76 17.29
C GLY A 415 10.93 -26.93 17.19
N GLY A 416 10.39 -27.19 16.00
CA GLY A 416 9.45 -28.28 15.72
C GLY A 416 10.04 -29.69 15.85
N ARG A 417 11.36 -29.85 15.78
CA ARG A 417 12.03 -31.16 16.00
C ARG A 417 12.32 -31.51 17.45
N PHE A 418 12.10 -30.60 18.40
CA PHE A 418 12.26 -30.87 19.84
C PHE A 418 10.95 -30.96 20.63
N SER A 419 9.79 -30.76 20.01
CA SER A 419 8.50 -31.16 20.61
C SER A 419 8.28 -32.67 20.43
N ARG A 420 9.22 -33.45 20.98
CA ARG A 420 9.16 -34.90 21.10
C ARG A 420 7.99 -35.20 22.03
N GLY A 421 6.99 -35.88 21.48
CA GLY A 421 5.71 -36.12 22.12
C GLY A 421 5.82 -36.48 23.60
N LYS A 422 5.01 -35.80 24.43
CA LYS A 422 4.53 -36.33 25.70
C LYS A 422 3.65 -37.53 25.39
N ALA A 423 4.27 -38.65 25.00
CA ALA A 423 3.69 -39.95 25.21
C ALA A 423 3.39 -40.05 26.71
N LYS A 424 2.11 -40.16 27.06
CA LYS A 424 1.66 -40.53 28.40
C LYS A 424 2.32 -41.86 28.76
N VAL A 425 3.43 -41.81 29.51
CA VAL A 425 3.95 -42.98 30.20
C VAL A 425 2.95 -43.30 31.31
N PRO A 426 2.41 -44.53 31.37
CA PRO A 426 1.50 -44.90 32.44
C PRO A 426 2.25 -44.87 33.76
N GLN A 427 1.75 -44.02 34.65
CA GLN A 427 2.20 -43.85 36.02
C GLN A 427 1.90 -45.15 36.79
N GLY A 428 2.91 -46.00 36.92
CA GLY A 428 2.80 -47.25 37.67
C GLY A 428 4.17 -47.70 38.16
N MET A 429 4.28 -47.77 39.49
CA MET A 429 5.36 -48.43 40.24
C MET A 429 6.75 -47.79 40.15
N MET A 430 7.15 -47.08 41.21
CA MET A 430 8.15 -47.59 42.16
C MET A 430 8.28 -46.60 43.31
N GLY A 431 7.94 -47.05 44.51
CA GLY A 431 8.42 -46.44 45.73
C GLY A 431 9.78 -47.03 46.08
N ARG A 432 10.73 -46.20 46.49
CA ARG A 432 11.23 -46.16 47.87
C ARG A 432 12.39 -45.16 48.00
N PRO A 433 12.53 -44.55 49.20
CA PRO A 433 13.54 -43.54 49.50
C PRO A 433 14.78 -44.17 50.13
N GLY A 434 15.95 -43.56 49.91
CA GLY A 434 17.15 -43.91 50.65
C GLY A 434 18.41 -43.19 50.19
N MET A 435 18.78 -42.16 50.97
CA MET A 435 20.11 -41.96 51.57
C MET A 435 21.35 -42.12 50.67
N MET A 436 22.06 -41.02 50.44
CA MET A 436 23.39 -40.70 51.02
C MET A 436 23.93 -39.40 50.38
N PRO A 437 24.73 -38.59 51.12
CA PRO A 437 25.30 -37.34 50.65
C PRO A 437 26.76 -37.50 50.14
N GLU A 438 27.19 -36.50 49.37
CA GLU A 438 28.49 -35.80 49.44
C GLU A 438 29.80 -36.63 49.52
N GLU A 439 30.65 -36.49 48.48
CA GLU A 439 32.08 -36.13 48.52
C GLU A 439 32.90 -36.74 47.37
N ASP A 440 33.74 -35.88 46.79
CA ASP A 440 35.05 -36.11 46.18
C ASP A 440 35.24 -37.05 44.97
N MET A 441 35.73 -36.43 43.88
CA MET A 441 36.96 -36.79 43.14
C MET A 441 36.99 -35.94 41.85
N VAL A 442 37.79 -34.87 41.73
CA VAL A 442 39.26 -34.81 41.58
C VAL A 442 39.82 -35.97 40.76
N GLY A 443 40.30 -35.66 39.55
CA GLY A 443 41.38 -36.44 38.96
C GLY A 443 41.28 -36.74 37.47
N SER A 444 41.92 -35.87 36.69
CA SER A 444 42.99 -36.30 35.79
C SER A 444 42.69 -37.28 34.64
N ARG A 445 42.73 -36.68 33.45
CA ARG A 445 43.65 -36.96 32.33
C ARG A 445 43.15 -37.77 31.12
N PRO A 446 43.67 -37.43 29.92
CA PRO A 446 43.22 -37.92 28.62
C PRO A 446 44.07 -39.11 28.12
N MET A 447 43.49 -39.91 27.24
CA MET A 447 44.14 -40.96 26.43
C MET A 447 43.45 -40.86 25.04
N ARG A 448 44.10 -40.49 23.92
CA ARG A 448 45.17 -41.20 23.17
C ARG A 448 44.95 -42.71 23.22
N GLN A 449 44.79 -43.48 22.14
CA GLN A 449 44.97 -43.30 20.71
C GLN A 449 44.40 -44.62 20.06
N PRO A 450 44.74 -45.05 18.82
CA PRO A 450 43.78 -45.62 17.87
C PRO A 450 43.97 -47.15 17.67
N LEU A 451 43.40 -47.67 16.57
CA LEU A 451 43.71 -48.92 15.84
C LEU A 451 42.65 -50.00 15.91
N GLY A 452 42.42 -50.61 14.74
CA GLY A 452 41.93 -51.99 14.61
C GLY A 452 40.68 -52.09 13.74
N ARG A 453 40.78 -52.21 12.42
CA ARG A 453 41.11 -53.46 11.69
C ARG A 453 40.01 -54.51 11.87
N GLY A 454 39.32 -54.86 10.78
CA GLY A 454 38.56 -56.11 10.71
C GLY A 454 37.46 -56.15 9.65
N GLY A 455 37.84 -56.21 8.37
CA GLY A 455 36.93 -56.71 7.34
C GLY A 455 36.75 -58.22 7.47
N ARG A 456 35.60 -58.74 7.02
CA ARG A 456 35.37 -60.11 6.49
C ARG A 456 33.90 -60.28 6.03
N PRO A 457 33.57 -61.31 5.23
CA PRO A 457 33.12 -61.10 3.86
C PRO A 457 31.77 -61.76 3.52
N ALA A 458 31.38 -61.63 2.26
CA ALA A 458 30.24 -62.27 1.61
C ALA A 458 30.12 -63.78 1.89
N GLY A 459 28.86 -64.22 2.05
CA GLY A 459 28.44 -65.63 2.01
C GLY A 459 27.21 -65.77 1.09
N PRO A 460 27.12 -66.81 0.24
CA PRO A 460 26.02 -67.03 -0.68
C PRO A 460 24.93 -67.89 -0.02
N GLY A 461 23.66 -67.51 -0.20
CA GLY A 461 22.51 -68.20 0.39
C GLY A 461 21.35 -68.32 -0.58
N PHE A 462 21.11 -69.54 -1.04
CA PHE A 462 20.04 -70.00 -1.90
C PHE A 462 18.63 -69.78 -1.33
N GLY A 463 17.69 -69.48 -2.24
CA GLY A 463 16.40 -70.16 -2.33
C GLY A 463 15.31 -69.85 -1.30
N ASN A 464 14.26 -69.16 -1.74
CA ASN A 464 12.90 -69.52 -1.33
C ASN A 464 11.88 -69.14 -2.42
N PRO A 465 11.09 -70.09 -2.97
CA PRO A 465 10.00 -69.79 -3.88
C PRO A 465 8.66 -69.75 -3.15
N GLY A 466 7.90 -68.68 -3.41
CA GLY A 466 6.45 -68.67 -3.24
C GLY A 466 5.93 -68.32 -1.84
N PHE A 467 5.16 -67.24 -1.74
CA PHE A 467 3.80 -67.25 -1.22
C PHE A 467 3.17 -65.88 -1.50
N GLY A 468 1.94 -65.90 -2.03
CA GLY A 468 1.31 -64.73 -2.63
C GLY A 468 0.81 -63.66 -1.66
N SER A 469 0.81 -62.43 -2.16
CA SER A 469 -0.11 -61.34 -1.81
C SER A 469 -0.36 -60.60 -3.12
N ARG A 470 -1.42 -60.93 -3.87
CA ARG A 470 -2.82 -60.52 -3.65
C ARG A 470 -2.95 -59.00 -3.54
N GLY A 471 -3.04 -58.37 -4.72
CA GLY A 471 -3.91 -57.22 -4.98
C GLY A 471 -3.56 -55.90 -4.29
N GLN A 472 -2.62 -55.14 -4.86
CA GLN A 472 -2.65 -53.70 -4.75
C GLN A 472 -2.88 -53.12 -6.15
N ARG A 473 -4.16 -52.88 -6.43
CA ARG A 473 -4.67 -52.18 -7.61
C ARG A 473 -4.06 -50.77 -7.64
N GLY A 474 -3.65 -50.34 -8.82
CA GLY A 474 -2.99 -49.07 -9.06
C GLY A 474 -3.74 -47.87 -8.48
N MET A 475 -3.03 -47.09 -7.67
CA MET A 475 -3.22 -45.65 -7.59
C MET A 475 -2.26 -45.03 -8.61
N GLU A 476 -2.71 -45.06 -9.86
CA GLU A 476 -2.10 -44.35 -10.97
C GLU A 476 -2.77 -42.96 -11.01
N GLY A 477 -2.00 -41.90 -10.77
CA GLY A 477 -2.34 -40.55 -11.24
C GLY A 477 -3.12 -39.62 -10.33
N MET A 478 -2.83 -39.53 -9.03
CA MET A 478 -3.04 -38.25 -8.34
C MET A 478 -1.78 -37.40 -8.51
N PRO A 479 -1.82 -36.28 -9.25
CA PRO A 479 -0.72 -35.32 -9.23
C PRO A 479 -0.52 -34.88 -7.77
N PRO A 480 0.74 -34.74 -7.31
CA PRO A 480 1.01 -34.32 -5.95
C PRO A 480 0.38 -32.94 -5.71
N GLU A 481 -0.64 -32.91 -4.86
CA GLU A 481 -1.44 -31.76 -4.43
C GLU A 481 -0.64 -30.83 -3.49
N GLY A 482 0.61 -30.56 -3.86
CA GLY A 482 1.59 -29.81 -3.08
C GLY A 482 2.72 -29.20 -3.91
N MET A 483 2.62 -29.20 -5.25
CA MET A 483 3.35 -28.20 -6.03
C MET A 483 2.63 -26.86 -5.81
N ALA A 484 3.01 -26.18 -4.72
CA ALA A 484 2.82 -24.74 -4.61
C ALA A 484 3.16 -24.14 -5.97
N GLU A 485 2.21 -23.39 -6.53
CA GLU A 485 2.36 -22.65 -7.77
C GLU A 485 3.81 -22.14 -7.84
N MET A 486 4.60 -22.68 -8.76
CA MET A 486 5.78 -21.97 -9.21
C MET A 486 5.21 -20.72 -9.85
N GLU A 487 5.05 -19.67 -9.06
CA GLU A 487 4.71 -18.33 -9.52
C GLU A 487 5.62 -18.09 -10.72
N ILE A 488 5.02 -18.08 -11.91
CA ILE A 488 5.71 -17.78 -13.15
C ILE A 488 6.26 -16.38 -12.92
N PHE A 489 7.58 -16.27 -12.78
CA PHE A 489 8.23 -15.02 -12.44
C PHE A 489 7.99 -14.03 -13.58
N ASP A 490 7.04 -13.14 -13.36
CA ASP A 490 6.70 -12.08 -14.29
C ASP A 490 7.77 -11.00 -14.17
N ASN A 491 8.91 -11.21 -14.84
CA ASN A 491 10.00 -10.24 -14.91
C ASN A 491 9.60 -8.98 -15.69
N ARG A 492 8.37 -8.90 -16.24
CA ARG A 492 7.77 -7.76 -16.94
C ARG A 492 8.78 -6.94 -17.73
N SER A 493 9.51 -7.61 -18.63
CA SER A 493 10.59 -7.00 -19.39
C SER A 493 10.16 -5.83 -20.28
N GLU A 494 8.85 -5.71 -20.51
CA GLU A 494 8.19 -4.59 -21.18
C GLU A 494 8.17 -3.29 -20.35
N VAL A 495 8.38 -3.34 -19.04
CA VAL A 495 8.38 -2.15 -18.16
C VAL A 495 9.71 -1.41 -18.31
N GLU A 496 9.67 -0.25 -18.97
CA GLU A 496 10.86 0.59 -19.16
C GLU A 496 11.38 1.14 -17.84
N LYS A 497 10.49 1.79 -17.10
CA LYS A 497 10.73 2.38 -15.78
C LYS A 497 9.77 1.79 -14.77
N ALA A 498 10.28 1.34 -13.62
CA ALA A 498 9.47 0.93 -12.49
C ALA A 498 9.34 2.09 -11.49
N MET A 499 8.20 2.17 -10.81
CA MET A 499 7.93 3.18 -9.79
C MET A 499 8.37 2.64 -8.44
N ILE A 500 9.19 3.42 -7.76
CA ILE A 500 9.45 3.25 -6.33
C ILE A 500 8.48 4.15 -5.59
N ARG A 501 7.79 3.59 -4.59
CA ARG A 501 6.89 4.35 -3.72
C ARG A 501 7.11 3.97 -2.27
N PHE A 502 7.36 4.96 -1.43
CA PHE A 502 7.56 4.79 0.00
C PHE A 502 6.79 5.85 0.79
N TRP A 503 6.34 5.49 1.99
CA TRP A 503 5.56 6.34 2.87
C TRP A 503 6.32 6.49 4.18
N ASP A 504 6.57 7.73 4.59
CA ASP A 504 7.20 8.03 5.87
C ASP A 504 6.18 8.62 6.84
N PHE A 505 5.55 7.77 7.65
CA PHE A 505 4.61 8.10 8.73
C PHE A 505 5.30 8.59 10.01
N THR A 506 6.63 8.68 10.06
CA THR A 506 7.40 9.09 11.26
C THR A 506 7.79 10.58 11.24
N VAL A 507 7.30 11.31 10.24
CA VAL A 507 7.56 12.74 10.11
C VAL A 507 6.86 13.53 11.22
N GLN A 508 7.57 14.52 11.74
CA GLN A 508 7.03 15.46 12.72
C GLN A 508 6.44 16.69 12.02
N PRO A 509 5.27 17.20 12.48
CA PRO A 509 4.71 18.46 12.02
C PRO A 509 5.68 19.63 12.19
N GLY A 510 5.72 20.53 11.20
CA GLY A 510 6.67 21.65 11.15
C GLY A 510 8.09 21.25 10.75
N GLY A 511 8.37 19.95 10.56
CA GLY A 511 9.68 19.48 10.13
C GLY A 511 9.95 19.71 8.64
N ARG A 512 11.23 19.88 8.30
CA ARG A 512 11.71 19.96 6.91
C ARG A 512 12.68 18.83 6.65
N TYR A 513 12.47 18.11 5.55
CA TYR A 513 13.16 16.86 5.26
C TYR A 513 13.71 16.80 3.84
N LYS A 514 14.78 16.02 3.66
CA LYS A 514 15.28 15.54 2.37
C LYS A 514 15.43 14.04 2.42
N TYR A 515 15.19 13.38 1.29
CA TYR A 515 15.19 11.92 1.19
C TYR A 515 16.17 11.45 0.13
N ARG A 516 16.70 10.25 0.30
CA ARG A 516 17.42 9.53 -0.76
C ARG A 516 17.07 8.05 -0.68
N ILE A 517 17.13 7.39 -1.82
CA ILE A 517 16.65 6.00 -1.96
C ILE A 517 17.75 5.17 -2.62
N ARG A 518 17.86 3.90 -2.23
CA ARG A 518 18.60 2.90 -3.02
C ARG A 518 17.81 1.61 -3.10
N VAL A 519 18.03 0.87 -4.18
CA VAL A 519 17.38 -0.42 -4.38
C VAL A 519 18.28 -1.56 -3.91
N LYS A 520 17.65 -2.53 -3.25
CA LYS A 520 18.25 -3.80 -2.87
C LYS A 520 17.56 -4.93 -3.63
N ALA A 521 18.32 -5.76 -4.31
CA ALA A 521 17.81 -6.89 -5.07
C ALA A 521 18.37 -8.21 -4.52
N LEU A 522 17.62 -9.29 -4.69
CA LEU A 522 18.11 -10.63 -4.40
C LEU A 522 19.24 -10.98 -5.36
N ASN A 523 20.31 -11.55 -4.82
CA ASN A 523 21.46 -11.93 -5.64
C ASN A 523 21.17 -13.22 -6.43
N PRO A 524 21.09 -13.18 -7.77
CA PRO A 524 20.82 -14.37 -8.60
C PRO A 524 21.98 -15.37 -8.60
N ASN A 525 23.15 -14.99 -8.09
CA ASN A 525 24.34 -15.83 -8.00
C ASN A 525 24.45 -16.58 -6.67
N LEU A 526 23.55 -16.34 -5.70
CA LEU A 526 23.61 -16.96 -4.39
C LEU A 526 23.70 -18.50 -4.50
N LYS A 527 24.72 -19.11 -3.88
CA LYS A 527 25.01 -20.56 -3.88
C LYS A 527 25.28 -21.18 -5.27
N ARG A 528 25.53 -20.39 -6.31
CA ARG A 528 25.96 -20.87 -7.62
C ARG A 528 27.47 -21.17 -7.63
N ALA A 529 27.87 -22.19 -8.36
CA ALA A 529 29.30 -22.56 -8.50
C ALA A 529 29.94 -21.98 -9.77
N ASP A 530 29.12 -21.57 -10.73
CA ASP A 530 29.48 -21.04 -12.05
C ASP A 530 29.61 -19.50 -12.06
N VAL A 531 30.12 -18.93 -10.98
CA VAL A 531 30.36 -17.49 -10.81
C VAL A 531 31.83 -17.15 -11.06
N ALA A 532 32.10 -15.95 -11.59
CA ALA A 532 33.46 -15.52 -11.92
C ALA A 532 34.31 -15.34 -10.66
N ASP A 533 33.69 -14.86 -9.59
CA ASP A 533 34.27 -14.74 -8.26
C ASP A 533 33.38 -15.51 -7.26
N PRO A 534 33.92 -16.49 -6.50
CA PRO A 534 33.16 -17.20 -5.48
C PRO A 534 32.49 -16.29 -4.43
N THR A 535 33.03 -15.09 -4.18
CA THR A 535 32.42 -14.12 -3.27
C THR A 535 31.05 -13.64 -3.76
N PHE A 536 30.81 -13.60 -5.08
CA PHE A 536 29.51 -13.27 -5.66
C PHE A 536 28.45 -14.32 -5.33
N ALA A 537 28.82 -15.55 -5.02
CA ALA A 537 27.88 -16.58 -4.60
C ALA A 537 27.56 -16.58 -3.09
N THR A 538 28.23 -15.71 -2.32
CA THR A 538 28.06 -15.63 -0.85
C THR A 538 27.12 -14.53 -0.39
N LYS A 539 27.02 -13.43 -1.15
CA LYS A 539 26.14 -12.31 -0.81
C LYS A 539 24.69 -12.70 -1.07
N GLU A 540 23.81 -12.44 -0.11
CA GLU A 540 22.37 -12.68 -0.27
C GLU A 540 21.70 -11.57 -1.10
N PHE A 541 22.19 -10.35 -0.97
CA PHE A 541 21.63 -9.18 -1.62
C PHE A 541 22.69 -8.40 -2.41
N LEU A 542 22.24 -7.81 -3.50
CA LEU A 542 22.94 -6.75 -4.22
C LEU A 542 22.37 -5.41 -3.75
N VAL A 543 23.26 -4.46 -3.46
CA VAL A 543 22.89 -3.13 -2.95
C VAL A 543 23.33 -2.09 -3.96
N GLY A 544 22.37 -1.33 -4.47
CA GLY A 544 22.62 -0.26 -5.42
C GLY A 544 23.20 1.00 -4.77
N PRO A 545 23.72 1.93 -5.59
CA PRO A 545 24.09 3.26 -5.14
C PRO A 545 22.86 4.05 -4.67
N TRP A 546 23.09 5.03 -3.80
CA TRP A 546 22.08 6.01 -3.41
C TRP A 546 21.72 6.90 -4.60
N SER A 547 20.43 7.25 -4.71
CA SER A 547 19.95 8.33 -5.57
C SER A 547 20.56 9.67 -5.16
N GLU A 548 20.43 10.65 -6.04
CA GLU A 548 20.56 12.05 -5.62
C GLU A 548 19.50 12.38 -4.55
N PRO A 549 19.82 13.26 -3.58
CA PRO A 549 18.84 13.74 -2.62
C PRO A 549 17.63 14.40 -3.28
N SER A 550 16.45 14.19 -2.73
CA SER A 550 15.22 14.89 -3.11
C SER A 550 15.32 16.39 -2.87
N GLU A 551 14.35 17.12 -3.42
CA GLU A 551 14.05 18.48 -2.98
C GLU A 551 13.61 18.50 -1.50
N GLU A 552 13.66 19.68 -0.89
CA GLU A 552 13.16 19.88 0.47
C GLU A 552 11.64 19.72 0.51
N VAL A 553 11.14 18.96 1.47
CA VAL A 553 9.71 18.87 1.77
C VAL A 553 9.44 19.43 3.16
N TYR A 554 8.45 20.32 3.24
CA TYR A 554 7.96 20.87 4.50
C TYR A 554 6.68 20.15 4.92
N VAL A 555 6.67 19.59 6.13
CA VAL A 555 5.47 19.01 6.72
C VAL A 555 4.76 20.10 7.47
N GLU A 556 3.56 20.47 7.03
CA GLU A 556 2.76 21.51 7.67
C GLU A 556 2.54 21.23 9.17
N PRO A 557 2.55 22.27 10.02
CA PRO A 557 2.28 22.11 11.44
C PRO A 557 0.86 21.60 11.69
N ASP A 558 0.64 21.04 12.88
CA ASP A 558 -0.70 20.62 13.30
C ASP A 558 -1.59 21.78 13.73
N VAL A 559 -1.02 22.96 13.97
CA VAL A 559 -1.78 24.14 14.32
C VAL A 559 -1.49 25.27 13.33
N ASN A 560 -2.54 25.74 12.66
CA ASN A 560 -2.53 26.91 11.81
C ASN A 560 -3.41 28.00 12.44
N TRP A 561 -3.16 29.25 12.10
CA TRP A 561 -3.98 30.36 12.60
C TRP A 561 -4.15 31.43 11.53
N PHE A 562 -5.31 32.08 11.59
CA PHE A 562 -5.78 33.06 10.61
C PHE A 562 -6.38 34.26 11.33
N ALA A 563 -6.09 35.46 10.83
CA ALA A 563 -6.74 36.68 11.29
C ALA A 563 -8.20 36.69 10.79
N SER A 564 -9.17 36.87 11.68
CA SER A 564 -10.59 36.80 11.34
C SER A 564 -11.29 38.14 11.56
N ALA A 565 -12.04 38.61 10.55
CA ALA A 565 -12.84 39.83 10.64
C ALA A 565 -14.21 39.63 11.32
N LYS A 566 -14.69 38.39 11.46
CA LYS A 566 -16.06 38.01 11.87
C LYS A 566 -16.49 38.64 13.22
N HIS A 567 -15.55 38.95 14.10
CA HIS A 567 -15.81 39.56 15.40
C HIS A 567 -14.93 40.77 15.71
N ALA A 568 -14.86 41.73 14.78
CA ALA A 568 -14.19 43.01 15.01
C ALA A 568 -14.78 43.72 16.24
N THR A 569 -14.11 43.59 17.39
CA THR A 569 -14.52 44.32 18.60
C THR A 569 -14.27 45.81 18.39
N SER A 570 -15.01 46.67 19.11
CA SER A 570 -14.78 48.12 19.05
C SER A 570 -13.46 48.55 19.72
N SER A 571 -12.72 47.62 20.33
CA SER A 571 -11.43 47.85 20.94
C SER A 571 -10.32 47.34 20.03
N ASN A 572 -9.33 48.17 19.73
CA ASN A 572 -8.12 47.76 19.01
C ASN A 572 -7.22 46.83 19.87
N GLU A 573 -7.59 46.56 21.13
CA GLU A 573 -6.77 45.76 22.05
C GLU A 573 -6.85 44.26 21.80
N ARG A 574 -7.83 43.76 21.03
CA ARG A 574 -8.01 42.32 20.78
C ARG A 574 -8.32 42.03 19.32
N ALA A 575 -7.80 40.93 18.81
CA ALA A 575 -8.15 40.38 17.50
C ALA A 575 -8.81 39.01 17.70
N ASN A 576 -9.83 38.73 16.88
CA ASN A 576 -10.33 37.38 16.75
C ASN A 576 -9.36 36.63 15.83
N ILE A 577 -8.83 35.52 16.31
CA ILE A 577 -7.93 34.65 15.55
C ILE A 577 -8.61 33.30 15.47
N GLU A 578 -8.82 32.84 14.24
CA GLU A 578 -9.34 31.51 13.99
C GLU A 578 -8.15 30.55 13.99
N VAL A 579 -8.15 29.61 14.92
CA VAL A 579 -7.09 28.61 15.06
C VAL A 579 -7.61 27.28 14.55
N HIS A 580 -6.88 26.70 13.61
CA HIS A 580 -7.15 25.41 13.01
C HIS A 580 -6.19 24.40 13.64
N TYR A 581 -6.71 23.33 14.22
CA TYR A 581 -5.94 22.26 14.82
C TYR A 581 -6.23 20.93 14.14
N TRP A 582 -5.21 20.28 13.59
CA TRP A 582 -5.28 18.93 13.07
C TRP A 582 -5.36 17.95 14.22
N TYR A 583 -6.53 17.35 14.42
CA TYR A 583 -6.77 16.42 15.51
C TYR A 583 -6.32 15.00 15.11
N PRO A 584 -5.16 14.51 15.61
CA PRO A 584 -4.57 13.27 15.10
C PRO A 584 -5.36 12.03 15.48
N ALA A 585 -6.24 12.11 16.48
CA ALA A 585 -7.05 10.96 16.87
C ALA A 585 -8.07 10.58 15.79
N MET A 586 -8.56 11.56 15.00
CA MET A 586 -9.50 11.33 13.89
C MET A 586 -8.87 11.55 12.52
N GLY A 587 -7.90 12.46 12.42
CA GLY A 587 -7.42 12.94 11.14
C GLY A 587 -8.37 13.94 10.51
N GLU A 588 -8.88 14.86 11.33
CA GLU A 588 -9.76 15.95 10.90
C GLU A 588 -9.26 17.27 11.48
N TRP A 589 -9.64 18.38 10.84
CA TRP A 589 -9.38 19.71 11.35
C TRP A 589 -10.48 20.15 12.31
N ILE A 590 -10.07 20.73 13.43
CA ILE A 590 -10.95 21.40 14.39
C ILE A 590 -10.66 22.88 14.30
N THR A 591 -11.68 23.69 14.10
CA THR A 591 -11.54 25.15 14.06
C THR A 591 -12.05 25.77 15.36
N LYS A 592 -11.38 26.83 15.82
CA LYS A 592 -11.82 27.60 16.99
C LYS A 592 -11.46 29.06 16.87
N ASP A 593 -12.45 29.93 17.09
CA ASP A 593 -12.25 31.36 17.24
C ASP A 593 -11.81 31.72 18.66
N ILE A 594 -10.66 32.38 18.79
CA ILE A 594 -10.10 32.82 20.08
C ILE A 594 -9.66 34.28 20.00
N PHE A 595 -10.00 35.06 21.02
CA PHE A 595 -9.55 36.44 21.13
C PHE A 595 -8.16 36.53 21.75
N HIS A 596 -7.24 37.20 21.06
CA HIS A 596 -5.88 37.46 21.54
C HIS A 596 -5.57 38.95 21.59
N LYS A 597 -4.75 39.37 22.56
CA LYS A 597 -4.14 40.72 22.66
C LYS A 597 -2.62 40.63 22.46
N PRO A 598 -1.92 41.75 22.20
CA PRO A 598 -0.46 41.77 22.22
C PRO A 598 0.11 41.18 23.51
N GLY A 599 1.09 40.28 23.36
CA GLY A 599 1.71 39.51 24.43
C GLY A 599 1.08 38.14 24.71
N ASP A 600 -0.12 37.85 24.17
CA ASP A 600 -0.70 36.51 24.28
C ASP A 600 -0.05 35.52 23.31
N ILE A 601 -0.05 34.24 23.67
CA ILE A 601 0.31 33.14 22.77
C ILE A 601 -0.96 32.69 22.03
N ILE A 602 -0.92 32.68 20.70
CA ILE A 602 -2.04 32.30 19.84
C ILE A 602 -2.44 30.84 20.12
N GLY A 603 -3.73 30.63 20.37
CA GLY A 603 -4.31 29.34 20.71
C GLY A 603 -4.34 28.98 22.21
N LEU A 604 -3.52 29.65 23.03
CA LEU A 604 -3.65 29.55 24.49
C LEU A 604 -4.67 30.58 24.98
N SER A 605 -5.84 30.11 25.40
CA SER A 605 -6.79 31.01 26.07
C SER A 605 -6.39 31.19 27.53
N ASN A 606 -6.41 32.44 28.02
CA ASN A 606 -6.20 32.76 29.43
C ASN A 606 -7.44 32.39 30.30
N GLY A 607 -7.85 31.13 30.29
CA GLY A 607 -9.01 30.62 31.04
C GLY A 607 -10.37 30.89 30.38
N GLN A 608 -10.39 31.21 29.09
CA GLN A 608 -11.63 31.39 28.31
C GLN A 608 -12.00 30.17 27.46
N ASN A 609 -11.22 29.09 27.54
CA ASN A 609 -11.47 27.88 26.78
C ASN A 609 -12.69 27.17 27.33
N LYS A 610 -13.80 27.36 26.63
CA LYS A 610 -14.91 26.41 26.64
C LYS A 610 -14.42 25.07 26.08
N SER A 611 -15.09 23.99 26.48
CA SER A 611 -15.04 22.70 25.80
C SER A 611 -15.25 22.92 24.29
N ASN A 612 -14.52 22.17 23.48
CA ASN A 612 -14.76 22.06 22.05
C ASN A 612 -15.54 20.79 21.81
N GLU A 613 -16.47 20.84 20.87
CA GLU A 613 -17.05 19.62 20.34
C GLU A 613 -16.02 18.92 19.47
N VAL A 614 -15.73 17.67 19.76
CA VAL A 614 -14.74 16.89 19.04
C VAL A 614 -15.42 15.64 18.55
N ILE A 615 -15.25 15.35 17.28
CA ILE A 615 -15.71 14.09 16.71
C ILE A 615 -14.80 12.99 17.26
N VAL A 616 -15.39 11.95 17.80
CA VAL A 616 -14.72 10.79 18.36
C VAL A 616 -15.31 9.56 17.71
N TRP A 617 -14.45 8.78 17.08
CA TRP A 617 -14.84 7.47 16.58
C TRP A 617 -15.12 6.57 17.77
N ASP A 618 -16.37 6.11 17.90
CA ASP A 618 -16.72 5.07 18.86
C ASP A 618 -16.43 3.70 18.22
N PRO A 619 -15.36 2.99 18.65
CA PRO A 619 -15.03 1.69 18.08
C PRO A 619 -16.08 0.62 18.36
N GLU A 620 -16.93 0.81 19.37
CA GLU A 620 -17.93 -0.17 19.77
C GLU A 620 -19.17 -0.13 18.91
N GLU A 621 -19.61 1.07 18.55
CA GLU A 621 -20.80 1.34 17.76
C GLU A 621 -20.45 1.60 16.28
N ARG A 622 -19.17 1.83 15.96
CA ARG A 622 -18.67 2.23 14.62
C ARG A 622 -19.36 3.49 14.08
N VAL A 623 -19.79 4.35 14.99
CA VAL A 623 -20.38 5.65 14.68
C VAL A 623 -19.43 6.75 15.14
N GLN A 624 -19.53 7.89 14.48
CA GLN A 624 -18.89 9.10 14.92
C GLN A 624 -19.78 9.73 15.98
N ASN A 625 -19.24 9.94 17.18
CA ASN A 625 -19.93 10.62 18.27
C ASN A 625 -19.31 12.01 18.46
N VAL A 626 -20.13 12.99 18.89
CA VAL A 626 -19.62 14.30 19.31
C VAL A 626 -19.41 14.30 20.81
N GLU A 627 -18.16 14.47 21.24
CA GLU A 627 -17.80 14.63 22.65
C GLU A 627 -17.31 16.05 22.92
N GLU A 628 -17.77 16.65 24.01
CA GLU A 628 -17.18 17.88 24.51
C GLU A 628 -15.82 17.61 25.17
N LYS A 629 -14.71 17.99 24.51
CA LYS A 629 -13.35 17.88 25.02
C LYS A 629 -12.70 19.23 25.26
N THR A 630 -12.02 19.34 26.39
CA THR A 630 -11.21 20.51 26.71
C THR A 630 -9.84 20.36 26.06
N LEU A 631 -9.69 20.88 24.85
CA LEU A 631 -8.44 20.85 24.08
C LEU A 631 -7.61 22.13 24.32
N VAL A 632 -7.34 22.51 25.57
CA VAL A 632 -6.74 23.83 25.87
C VAL A 632 -5.31 23.96 25.33
N ASP A 633 -4.52 22.90 25.44
CA ASP A 633 -3.09 22.94 25.17
C ASP A 633 -2.77 22.60 23.70
N GLU A 634 -3.70 21.94 23.01
CA GLU A 634 -3.55 21.43 21.66
C GLU A 634 -3.63 22.54 20.60
N PHE A 635 -4.32 23.64 20.87
CA PHE A 635 -4.35 24.81 19.98
C PHE A 635 -3.09 25.69 20.10
N ASN A 636 -2.16 25.38 20.99
CA ASN A 636 -0.98 26.22 21.22
C ASN A 636 -0.06 26.25 19.99
N THR A 637 -0.10 27.37 19.27
CA THR A 637 0.76 27.62 18.10
C THR A 637 2.21 27.96 18.46
N GLN A 638 2.50 28.18 19.74
CA GLN A 638 3.76 28.76 20.24
C GLN A 638 4.11 30.12 19.59
N THR A 639 3.12 30.80 19.02
CA THR A 639 3.28 32.09 18.34
C THR A 639 2.78 33.21 19.25
N ILE A 640 3.61 34.21 19.53
CA ILE A 640 3.28 35.33 20.40
C ILE A 640 2.80 36.50 19.55
N VAL A 641 1.63 37.06 19.86
CA VAL A 641 1.13 38.29 19.23
C VAL A 641 2.01 39.46 19.66
N LEU A 642 2.62 40.16 18.70
CA LEU A 642 3.41 41.36 18.96
C LEU A 642 2.58 42.63 18.92
N ASP A 643 1.77 42.79 17.88
CA ASP A 643 0.98 43.99 17.64
C ASP A 643 -0.28 43.67 16.84
N LEU A 644 -1.28 44.53 16.97
CA LEU A 644 -2.57 44.42 16.30
C LEU A 644 -2.96 45.78 15.70
N ASP A 645 -3.15 45.85 14.39
CA ASP A 645 -3.72 47.03 13.73
C ASP A 645 -5.06 46.69 13.06
N GLY A 646 -5.81 47.71 12.64
CA GLY A 646 -7.10 47.55 11.98
C GLY A 646 -8.30 47.47 12.92
N GLY A 647 -9.39 46.86 12.45
CA GLY A 647 -10.64 46.70 13.19
C GLY A 647 -11.61 47.88 13.03
N ARG A 648 -12.66 47.91 13.88
CA ARG A 648 -13.72 48.92 13.80
C ARG A 648 -13.27 50.21 14.46
N ARG A 649 -12.85 51.20 13.66
CA ARG A 649 -12.52 52.54 14.13
C ARG A 649 -13.74 53.44 14.07
N ARG A 650 -13.92 54.26 15.11
CA ARG A 650 -14.93 55.33 15.15
C ARG A 650 -14.21 56.67 15.02
N GLU A 651 -14.38 57.33 13.89
CA GLU A 651 -13.86 58.68 13.67
C GLU A 651 -15.01 59.68 13.60
N LYS A 652 -14.69 60.96 13.85
CA LYS A 652 -15.66 62.05 13.72
C LYS A 652 -15.38 62.79 12.42
N LEU A 653 -16.16 62.53 11.38
CA LEU A 653 -16.13 63.35 10.16
C LEU A 653 -17.27 64.38 10.27
N ALA A 654 -16.92 65.67 10.27
CA ALA A 654 -17.88 66.78 10.39
C ALA A 654 -18.85 66.66 11.60
N SER A 655 -18.33 66.27 12.78
CA SER A 655 -19.10 66.05 14.02
C SER A 655 -20.07 64.86 14.01
N GLN A 656 -20.18 64.12 12.91
CA GLN A 656 -20.93 62.85 12.88
C GLN A 656 -19.97 61.68 13.16
N PRO A 657 -20.32 60.76 14.08
CA PRO A 657 -19.55 59.55 14.28
C PRO A 657 -19.70 58.64 13.05
N ILE A 658 -18.61 58.43 12.32
CA ILE A 658 -18.52 57.43 11.26
C ILE A 658 -17.76 56.23 11.82
N SER A 659 -18.31 55.04 11.65
CA SER A 659 -17.59 53.80 11.91
C SER A 659 -17.18 53.17 10.59
N PHE A 660 -15.89 52.93 10.42
CA PHE A 660 -15.37 52.10 9.34
C PHE A 660 -14.71 50.87 9.95
N VAL A 661 -14.79 49.75 9.24
CA VAL A 661 -14.12 48.50 9.59
C VAL A 661 -12.91 48.41 8.67
N MET A 662 -11.71 48.44 9.24
CA MET A 662 -10.49 48.13 8.49
C MET A 662 -10.17 46.64 8.65
N PRO A 663 -9.55 46.00 7.64
CA PRO A 663 -8.98 44.68 7.79
C PRO A 663 -8.11 44.60 9.03
N ARG A 664 -8.22 43.50 9.78
CA ARG A 664 -7.44 43.29 10.99
C ARG A 664 -6.07 42.76 10.59
N GLU A 665 -5.04 43.46 11.01
CA GLU A 665 -3.67 43.02 10.82
C GLU A 665 -3.12 42.47 12.14
N VAL A 666 -2.58 41.26 12.11
CA VAL A 666 -1.94 40.59 13.24
C VAL A 666 -0.46 40.43 12.93
N ILE A 667 0.39 41.04 13.73
CA ILE A 667 1.85 40.82 13.70
C ILE A 667 2.19 39.92 14.87
N ALA A 668 2.86 38.81 14.61
CA ALA A 668 3.20 37.82 15.60
C ALA A 668 4.62 37.27 15.38
N VAL A 669 5.19 36.61 16.39
CA VAL A 669 6.48 35.92 16.29
C VAL A 669 6.30 34.45 16.63
N ASN A 670 6.71 33.58 15.71
CA ASN A 670 6.62 32.13 15.90
C ASN A 670 7.72 31.61 16.85
N ALA A 671 7.69 30.31 17.16
CA ALA A 671 8.68 29.66 18.01
C ALA A 671 10.13 29.72 17.47
N HIS A 672 10.30 29.98 16.16
CA HIS A 672 11.61 30.11 15.52
C HIS A 672 12.16 31.54 15.56
N GLY A 673 11.36 32.51 16.02
CA GLY A 673 11.73 33.93 16.04
C GLY A 673 11.40 34.69 14.75
N ASP A 674 10.73 34.04 13.79
CA ASP A 674 10.29 34.72 12.57
C ASP A 674 9.07 35.60 12.86
N ILE A 675 9.07 36.81 12.30
CA ILE A 675 7.92 37.71 12.36
C ILE A 675 6.94 37.31 11.25
N ILE A 676 5.71 36.97 11.64
CA ILE A 676 4.61 36.62 10.75
C ILE A 676 3.61 37.77 10.77
N ARG A 677 3.20 38.21 9.58
CA ARG A 677 2.13 39.20 9.38
C ARG A 677 0.95 38.50 8.72
N ARG A 678 -0.23 38.59 9.31
CA ARG A 678 -1.49 38.09 8.77
C ARG A 678 -2.48 39.25 8.63
N ASP A 679 -3.17 39.29 7.50
CA ASP A 679 -4.23 40.26 7.21
C ASP A 679 -5.54 39.50 7.06
N SER A 680 -6.57 39.92 7.79
CA SER A 680 -7.87 39.26 7.74
C SER A 680 -8.49 39.28 6.35
N GLU A 681 -8.25 40.31 5.52
CA GLU A 681 -8.77 40.35 4.16
C GLU A 681 -8.15 39.25 3.29
N GLN A 682 -6.84 39.01 3.44
CA GLN A 682 -6.17 37.93 2.71
C GLN A 682 -6.54 36.56 3.26
N ASP A 683 -6.60 36.42 4.59
CA ASP A 683 -6.95 35.16 5.24
C ASP A 683 -8.43 34.79 5.03
N ASP A 684 -9.34 35.76 4.90
CA ASP A 684 -10.75 35.53 4.55
C ASP A 684 -10.92 35.09 3.08
N LEU A 685 -9.94 35.33 2.22
CA LEU A 685 -9.91 34.85 0.82
C LEU A 685 -9.18 33.49 0.66
N ASP A 686 -8.69 32.89 1.75
CA ASP A 686 -8.05 31.58 1.70
C ASP A 686 -9.10 30.47 1.56
N GLU A 687 -9.24 29.95 0.34
CA GLU A 687 -10.17 28.86 0.01
C GLU A 687 -9.94 27.60 0.86
N THR A 688 -8.68 27.31 1.24
CA THR A 688 -8.36 26.13 2.05
C THR A 688 -8.88 26.30 3.47
N ARG A 689 -8.72 27.50 4.05
CA ARG A 689 -9.29 27.83 5.36
C ARG A 689 -10.80 27.71 5.34
N GLU A 690 -11.46 28.30 4.35
CA GLU A 690 -12.92 28.26 4.24
C GLU A 690 -13.44 26.82 4.08
N LEU A 691 -12.82 26.02 3.20
CA LEU A 691 -13.16 24.63 3.01
C LEU A 691 -12.99 23.80 4.29
N ILE A 692 -11.92 24.03 5.06
CA ILE A 692 -11.69 23.35 6.33
C ILE A 692 -12.80 23.70 7.34
N ALA A 693 -13.14 24.99 7.47
CA ALA A 693 -14.17 25.43 8.39
C ALA A 693 -15.56 24.87 8.01
N GLN A 694 -15.91 24.93 6.72
CA GLN A 694 -17.17 24.40 6.19
C GLN A 694 -17.27 22.87 6.34
N ASN A 695 -16.19 22.13 6.05
CA ASN A 695 -16.18 20.68 6.21
C ASN A 695 -16.37 20.28 7.68
N TYR A 696 -15.71 20.99 8.60
CA TYR A 696 -15.86 20.71 10.03
C TYR A 696 -17.27 21.03 10.53
N GLU A 697 -17.85 22.17 10.15
CA GLU A 697 -19.24 22.52 10.48
C GLU A 697 -20.24 21.51 9.90
N SER A 698 -20.09 21.14 8.62
CA SER A 698 -20.94 20.14 7.96
C SER A 698 -20.88 18.78 8.67
N MET A 699 -19.68 18.32 9.05
CA MET A 699 -19.54 17.06 9.79
C MET A 699 -20.22 17.12 11.15
N LEU A 700 -20.12 18.25 11.87
CA LEU A 700 -20.83 18.42 13.15
C LEU A 700 -22.35 18.41 12.95
N GLU A 701 -22.86 19.05 11.90
CA GLU A 701 -24.29 19.04 11.57
C GLU A 701 -24.78 17.65 11.18
N ASP A 702 -24.05 16.92 10.34
CA ASP A 702 -24.39 15.56 9.92
C ASP A 702 -24.48 14.62 11.14
N ILE A 703 -23.48 14.65 12.01
CA ILE A 703 -23.45 13.80 13.22
C ILE A 703 -24.55 14.20 14.21
N ARG A 704 -24.83 15.50 14.38
CA ARG A 704 -25.93 15.97 15.23
C ARG A 704 -27.29 15.56 14.65
N GLY A 705 -27.44 15.63 13.33
CA GLY A 705 -28.65 15.21 12.61
C GLY A 705 -28.92 13.72 12.73
N GLU A 706 -27.89 12.88 12.73
CA GLU A 706 -28.02 11.44 13.00
C GLU A 706 -28.37 11.14 14.47
N MET A 707 -27.86 11.95 15.40
CA MET A 707 -28.11 11.79 16.85
C MET A 707 -29.46 12.31 17.32
N GLU A 708 -30.09 13.21 16.59
CA GLU A 708 -31.53 13.46 16.72
C GLU A 708 -32.24 12.44 15.84
N PRO A 709 -32.54 11.21 16.32
CA PRO A 709 -33.44 10.35 15.56
C PRO A 709 -34.67 11.20 15.30
N GLU A 710 -35.17 11.21 14.07
CA GLU A 710 -36.47 11.77 13.73
C GLU A 710 -37.52 11.11 14.63
N LEU A 711 -37.62 11.59 15.87
CA LEU A 711 -38.72 11.45 16.79
C LEU A 711 -39.79 12.47 16.37
N GLU A 712 -39.81 12.86 15.11
CA GLU A 712 -41.05 13.00 14.37
C GLU A 712 -41.72 11.62 14.27
N MET A 713 -42.07 11.02 15.43
CA MET A 713 -43.27 10.20 15.45
C MET A 713 -44.34 11.08 14.84
N THR A 714 -44.83 10.67 13.68
CA THR A 714 -45.95 11.36 13.05
C THR A 714 -47.07 11.51 14.09
N GLU A 715 -47.90 12.55 14.01
CA GLU A 715 -49.04 12.67 14.95
C GLU A 715 -49.86 11.36 14.99
N GLU A 716 -49.90 10.61 13.88
CA GLU A 716 -50.49 9.27 13.80
C GLU A 716 -49.73 8.21 14.62
N GLU A 717 -48.41 8.12 14.55
CA GLU A 717 -47.62 7.21 15.39
C GLU A 717 -47.69 7.58 16.87
N LEU A 718 -47.72 8.87 17.20
CA LEU A 718 -47.95 9.38 18.55
C LEU A 718 -49.34 8.98 19.05
N MET A 719 -50.38 9.12 18.22
CA MET A 719 -51.73 8.67 18.53
C MET A 719 -51.82 7.14 18.66
N MET A 720 -51.13 6.37 17.81
CA MET A 720 -51.10 4.90 17.91
C MET A 720 -50.38 4.42 19.17
N LEU A 721 -49.28 5.09 19.56
CA LEU A 721 -48.57 4.80 20.79
C LEU A 721 -49.45 5.15 22.01
N GLU A 722 -50.14 6.29 21.98
CA GLU A 722 -51.10 6.70 23.01
C GLU A 722 -52.28 5.72 23.11
N GLU A 723 -52.82 5.25 21.98
CA GLU A 723 -53.88 4.25 21.93
C GLU A 723 -53.39 2.89 22.47
N GLN A 724 -52.18 2.46 22.11
CA GLN A 724 -51.57 1.25 22.67
C GLN A 724 -51.40 1.33 24.18
N MET A 725 -50.90 2.46 24.70
CA MET A 725 -50.77 2.68 26.15
C MET A 725 -52.13 2.64 26.84
N MET A 726 -53.16 3.26 26.25
CA MET A 726 -54.52 3.22 26.79
C MET A 726 -55.14 1.82 26.75
N MET A 727 -54.87 1.01 25.72
CA MET A 727 -55.32 -0.38 25.66
C MET A 727 -54.59 -1.26 26.70
N GLU A 728 -53.30 -1.06 26.90
CA GLU A 728 -52.52 -1.80 27.89
C GLU A 728 -52.93 -1.44 29.33
N GLU A 729 -53.21 -0.17 29.59
CA GLU A 729 -53.70 0.29 30.90
C GLU A 729 -55.13 -0.18 31.17
N GLY A 730 -55.99 -0.17 30.14
CA GLY A 730 -57.34 -0.73 30.19
C GLY A 730 -57.37 -2.24 30.45
N SER A 731 -56.39 -2.99 29.96
CA SER A 731 -56.26 -4.43 30.22
C SER A 731 -55.67 -4.74 31.60
N ARG A 732 -54.75 -3.90 32.11
CA ARG A 732 -54.27 -3.97 33.51
C ARG A 732 -55.40 -3.70 34.53
N LEU A 733 -56.31 -2.78 34.24
CA LEU A 733 -57.48 -2.50 35.11
C LEU A 733 -58.49 -3.65 35.14
N ARG A 734 -58.68 -4.39 34.04
CA ARG A 734 -59.57 -5.58 34.03
C ARG A 734 -58.98 -6.78 34.77
N GLY A 735 -57.66 -6.89 34.89
CA GLY A 735 -56.98 -7.98 35.60
C GLY A 735 -57.02 -7.89 37.13
N ARG A 736 -57.29 -6.71 37.72
CA ARG A 736 -57.17 -6.50 39.18
C ARG A 736 -58.45 -6.76 39.99
N ASN A 737 -59.59 -7.01 39.36
CA ASN A 737 -60.87 -7.18 40.07
C ASN A 737 -61.17 -8.61 40.59
N MET A 738 -60.19 -9.53 40.60
CA MET A 738 -60.42 -10.92 41.01
C MET A 738 -59.62 -11.40 42.23
N ARG A 739 -58.94 -10.52 42.99
CA ARG A 739 -58.32 -10.96 44.26
C ARG A 739 -58.50 -9.96 45.40
N GLY A 740 -59.42 -10.35 46.30
CA GLY A 740 -59.14 -10.31 47.73
C GLY A 740 -59.48 -9.01 48.45
N ARG A 741 -60.67 -9.00 49.06
CA ARG A 741 -60.98 -8.17 50.22
C ARG A 741 -59.92 -8.39 51.32
N GLY A 742 -59.16 -7.35 51.62
CA GLY A 742 -58.29 -7.27 52.80
C GLY A 742 -58.28 -5.84 53.32
N ARG A 743 -58.90 -5.61 54.48
CA ARG A 743 -58.97 -4.34 55.20
C ARG A 743 -57.57 -3.82 55.53
N GLY A 744 -57.34 -2.53 55.28
CA GLY A 744 -56.20 -1.79 55.80
C GLY A 744 -56.26 -0.35 55.30
N SER A 745 -56.77 0.55 56.14
CA SER A 745 -56.81 1.99 55.91
C SER A 745 -55.41 2.59 56.03
N GLU A 746 -54.88 3.14 54.95
CA GLU A 746 -53.87 4.20 54.99
C GLU A 746 -54.23 5.26 53.96
N GLU A 747 -54.40 6.48 54.45
CA GLU A 747 -54.62 7.70 53.69
C GLU A 747 -53.32 8.09 52.98
N GLY A 748 -53.41 8.53 51.71
CA GLY A 748 -52.37 9.36 51.12
C GLY A 748 -52.14 9.16 49.63
N SER A 749 -52.33 10.24 48.88
CA SER A 749 -52.06 10.44 47.45
C SER A 749 -53.03 9.77 46.48
N GLY A 750 -53.91 10.59 45.88
CA GLY A 750 -54.75 10.17 44.76
C GLY A 750 -53.92 9.86 43.51
N PRO A 751 -54.47 9.09 42.56
CA PRO A 751 -53.79 8.78 41.31
C PRO A 751 -53.52 10.08 40.54
N ILE A 752 -52.25 10.38 40.30
CA ILE A 752 -51.82 11.46 39.42
C ILE A 752 -52.25 11.06 38.01
N ASP A 753 -53.02 11.93 37.36
CA ASP A 753 -53.44 11.78 35.97
C ASP A 753 -52.19 11.56 35.07
N PRO A 754 -52.10 10.45 34.32
CA PRO A 754 -50.99 10.18 33.42
C PRO A 754 -50.68 11.35 32.46
N LEU A 755 -51.71 12.10 32.04
CA LEU A 755 -51.57 13.30 31.21
C LEU A 755 -50.84 14.44 31.93
N GLU A 756 -51.00 14.56 33.24
CA GLU A 756 -50.33 15.58 34.03
C GLU A 756 -48.85 15.24 34.26
N ARG A 757 -48.50 13.95 34.30
CA ARG A 757 -47.11 13.47 34.35
C ARG A 757 -46.37 13.70 33.03
N LEU A 758 -47.03 13.48 31.89
CA LEU A 758 -46.51 13.80 30.55
C LEU A 758 -46.31 15.31 30.35
N ARG A 759 -47.25 16.14 30.80
CA ARG A 759 -47.10 17.61 30.79
C ARG A 759 -45.96 18.11 31.69
N GLN A 760 -45.71 17.46 32.82
CA GLN A 760 -44.57 17.78 33.68
C GLN A 760 -43.23 17.38 33.07
N MET A 761 -43.15 16.28 32.31
CA MET A 761 -41.93 15.93 31.57
C MET A 761 -41.64 16.93 30.45
N ARG A 762 -42.68 17.39 29.73
CA ARG A 762 -42.54 18.42 28.68
C ARG A 762 -42.06 19.79 29.20
N ARG A 763 -42.39 20.13 30.46
CA ARG A 763 -41.90 21.36 31.12
C ARG A 763 -40.47 21.26 31.64
N LYS A 764 -39.90 20.05 31.77
CA LYS A 764 -38.54 19.85 32.28
C LYS A 764 -37.48 19.64 31.18
N GLY A 765 -37.90 19.42 29.93
CA GLY A 765 -36.99 19.31 28.78
C GLY A 765 -36.72 20.61 28.02
N GLY A 766 -37.13 21.77 28.55
CA GLY A 766 -36.88 23.07 27.94
C GLY A 766 -36.09 23.97 28.90
N SER A 767 -34.78 23.72 29.00
CA SER A 767 -33.79 24.67 29.54
C SER A 767 -32.42 24.38 28.95
#